data_AF-A0A5C6YU99-F1
#
_entry.id   AF-A0A5C6YU99-F1
#
_cell.length_a   1.000
_cell.length_b   1.000
_cell.length_c   1.000
_cell.angle_alpha   90.00
_cell.angle_beta   90.00
_cell.angle_gamma   90.00
#
_symmetry.space_group_name_H-M   'P 1'
#
loop_
_entity.id
_entity.type
_entity.pdbx_description
1 polymer ?
#
loop_
_entity_poly.entity_id
_entity_poly.type
_entity_poly.pdbx_seq_one_letter_code
_entity_poly.pdbx_strand_id
1 'polypeptide(L)'
;MDTINSTAHHTGSNLYNINLYAENNGYVKSDAFNIYAPHELIQGAGESWLKNTKVAMTASLVAIGTILPHEIGHCFNLHHTFGPGNDRPDPVNCERVTRIPSDPEYNAHIAGDVVIDTNAVPNFNLEQHSYYAYALLDAGLVALWWEGIQIAKNPNGFNGLINATAIAQALVDYGFTQTEINYLRYNPAIRDAYTDVPNCLYAPDGRINDLTVDFFKDCGGSSYTITQADIKNMMAYSNSTCGRIFSSGQKVRMHETIESDYQGRFSAVMTDKDYDLYVKDIVNDIGQEPNIHTDVFWNSKDIWVRNQNDGTINQEHQNPVYHPSNPNYVYVRVSNKGCSTSSGNDQLKLYWAKANTALDWDEYWTGQVLVGNVKMGDTLGTKIIPPIVPGSETILEFEWPVPNPQDYIGINPNPWHFCLLSRIESNDDPMTFSEGTFITDNVKNNNNIAWKNTTVIEIIPNTPSIGAVIGVSNPLGIAKTYSLELLANVNEPGKPIYQEAEIGILMDDVLYDAWENGGNNGSNFVSTTRTHKIIATGNNVLIDDIAFGANDYGTAYITFNFLTAELTNKQNYTYQVIQRDKATNKIIGGETFEIKKHPRPTFEADAGDNEEIERNESITLQADDINEDAVYNWYAPDGTLIYTGTTLTISPEMTQQYKLEIISDLDGLKDYDNVTVTVNPYRIISMAPNPVSSLLSIDYMVEGVNSA
;
A
#
# COMPACT_ATOMS: atom_id res chain seq x y z
N MET A 1 -1.92 23.23 -14.34
CA MET A 1 -2.73 22.79 -15.49
C MET A 1 -3.33 24.05 -16.07
N ASP A 2 -2.82 24.51 -17.21
CA ASP A 2 -3.24 25.78 -17.80
C ASP A 2 -4.35 25.52 -18.83
N THR A 3 -5.49 26.19 -18.67
CA THR A 3 -6.64 26.02 -19.55
C THR A 3 -6.55 26.99 -20.72
N ILE A 4 -6.27 26.49 -21.93
CA ILE A 4 -6.21 27.30 -23.16
C ILE A 4 -7.60 27.35 -23.78
N ASN A 5 -8.27 28.51 -23.76
CA ASN A 5 -9.66 28.66 -24.19
C ASN A 5 -9.73 29.24 -25.61
N SER A 6 -9.57 28.39 -26.63
CA SER A 6 -9.67 28.78 -28.05
C SER A 6 -10.46 27.75 -28.85
N THR A 7 -11.69 28.08 -29.25
CA THR A 7 -12.56 27.19 -30.03
C THR A 7 -12.13 27.03 -31.51
N ALA A 8 -11.23 27.89 -32.00
CA ALA A 8 -10.80 27.90 -33.41
C ALA A 8 -9.58 27.00 -33.72
N HIS A 9 -8.86 26.52 -32.70
CA HIS A 9 -7.57 25.82 -32.88
C HIS A 9 -7.49 24.42 -32.24
N HIS A 10 -8.57 23.93 -31.62
CA HIS A 10 -8.51 22.75 -30.73
C HIS A 10 -9.55 21.65 -31.01
N THR A 11 -10.40 21.79 -32.04
CA THR A 11 -11.33 20.72 -32.44
C THR A 11 -10.94 20.27 -33.85
N GLY A 12 -10.57 19.00 -34.00
CA GLY A 12 -10.18 18.40 -35.28
C GLY A 12 -8.79 18.84 -35.78
N SER A 13 -7.89 19.27 -34.87
CA SER A 13 -6.48 19.60 -35.18
C SER A 13 -5.55 18.45 -34.80
N ASN A 14 -4.36 18.39 -35.43
CA ASN A 14 -3.29 17.43 -35.09
C ASN A 14 -2.33 18.01 -34.04
N LEU A 15 -1.49 17.15 -33.46
CA LEU A 15 -0.47 17.51 -32.47
C LEU A 15 0.47 18.62 -32.98
N TYR A 16 0.86 18.59 -34.26
CA TYR A 16 1.75 19.60 -34.84
C TYR A 16 1.18 21.01 -34.72
N ASN A 17 -0.06 21.22 -35.15
CA ASN A 17 -0.71 22.53 -35.11
C ASN A 17 -0.97 22.99 -33.66
N ILE A 18 -1.37 22.06 -32.78
CA ILE A 18 -1.59 22.34 -31.36
C ILE A 18 -0.28 22.79 -30.70
N ASN A 19 0.81 22.07 -30.95
CA ASN A 19 2.11 22.41 -30.41
C ASN A 19 2.65 23.74 -30.99
N LEU A 20 2.53 23.98 -32.31
CA LEU A 20 2.92 25.27 -32.91
C LEU A 20 2.18 26.45 -32.26
N TYR A 21 0.89 26.28 -32.00
CA TYR A 21 0.12 27.27 -31.27
C TYR A 21 0.65 27.46 -29.84
N ALA A 22 0.91 26.37 -29.12
CA ALA A 22 1.46 26.42 -27.76
C ALA A 22 2.83 27.14 -27.74
N GLU A 23 3.71 26.86 -28.70
CA GLU A 23 5.02 27.52 -28.84
C GLU A 23 4.87 29.02 -29.09
N ASN A 24 4.05 29.41 -30.07
CA ASN A 24 3.83 30.81 -30.42
C ASN A 24 3.20 31.65 -29.30
N ASN A 25 2.56 31.01 -28.32
CA ASN A 25 1.93 31.68 -27.18
C ASN A 25 2.69 31.46 -25.86
N GLY A 26 3.87 30.83 -25.88
CA GLY A 26 4.70 30.64 -24.69
C GLY A 26 4.14 29.63 -23.69
N TYR A 27 3.31 28.68 -24.13
CA TYR A 27 2.75 27.63 -23.27
C TYR A 27 3.62 26.36 -23.22
N VAL A 28 4.63 26.24 -24.09
CA VAL A 28 5.53 25.09 -24.09
C VAL A 28 6.58 25.25 -23.00
N LYS A 29 6.69 24.21 -22.17
CA LYS A 29 7.77 24.04 -21.19
C LYS A 29 8.87 23.18 -21.81
N SER A 30 10.10 23.71 -21.89
CA SER A 30 11.25 22.98 -22.48
C SER A 30 11.73 21.80 -21.62
N ASP A 31 11.29 21.78 -20.37
CA ASP A 31 11.77 20.96 -19.27
C ASP A 31 10.67 20.01 -18.74
N ALA A 32 9.61 19.80 -19.53
CA ALA A 32 8.47 18.97 -19.15
C ALA A 32 7.88 18.17 -20.33
N PHE A 33 7.08 17.16 -19.97
CA PHE A 33 6.10 16.60 -20.89
C PHE A 33 4.96 17.59 -21.10
N ASN A 34 4.80 18.04 -22.34
CA ASN A 34 3.72 18.92 -22.77
C ASN A 34 2.56 18.06 -23.24
N ILE A 35 1.55 17.93 -22.38
CA ILE A 35 0.35 17.13 -22.63
C ILE A 35 -0.81 18.07 -22.97
N TYR A 36 -1.36 17.93 -24.17
CA TYR A 36 -2.48 18.72 -24.67
C TYR A 36 -3.76 17.88 -24.69
N ALA A 37 -4.87 18.46 -24.22
CA ALA A 37 -6.16 17.79 -24.15
C ALA A 37 -7.24 18.54 -24.98
N PRO A 38 -7.17 18.54 -26.33
CA PRO A 38 -8.20 19.12 -27.18
C PRO A 38 -9.56 18.42 -27.05
N HIS A 39 -10.65 19.09 -27.42
CA HIS A 39 -11.99 18.47 -27.46
C HIS A 39 -12.05 17.29 -28.44
N GLU A 40 -11.38 17.40 -29.59
CA GLU A 40 -11.31 16.37 -30.63
C GLU A 40 -10.00 16.49 -31.42
N LEU A 41 -9.38 15.37 -31.77
CA LEU A 41 -8.22 15.31 -32.66
C LEU A 41 -8.65 15.08 -34.11
N ILE A 42 -7.78 15.44 -35.07
CA ILE A 42 -8.06 15.19 -36.49
C ILE A 42 -8.12 13.68 -36.80
N GLN A 43 -7.36 12.87 -36.07
CA GLN A 43 -7.28 11.43 -36.22
C GLN A 43 -6.98 10.77 -34.88
N GLY A 44 -7.67 9.65 -34.61
CA GLY A 44 -7.41 8.84 -33.43
C GLY A 44 -7.84 9.47 -32.11
N ALA A 45 -7.50 8.79 -31.01
CA ALA A 45 -7.79 9.20 -29.64
C ALA A 45 -6.60 9.93 -28.97
N GLY A 46 -5.39 9.70 -29.48
CA GLY A 46 -4.13 10.26 -29.04
C GLY A 46 -3.15 10.42 -30.21
N GLU A 47 -2.25 11.37 -30.08
CA GLU A 47 -1.14 11.62 -31.00
C GLU A 47 0.12 11.96 -30.20
N SER A 48 1.27 11.44 -30.62
CA SER A 48 2.57 11.67 -30.00
C SER A 48 3.68 11.57 -31.05
N TRP A 49 4.86 12.11 -30.72
CA TRP A 49 6.06 11.98 -31.55
C TRP A 49 7.09 11.09 -30.87
N LEU A 50 7.74 10.25 -31.66
CA LEU A 50 8.83 9.40 -31.19
C LEU A 50 10.00 10.25 -30.67
N LYS A 51 10.61 9.82 -29.58
CA LYS A 51 11.76 10.47 -28.94
C LYS A 51 11.48 11.95 -28.64
N ASN A 52 10.28 12.25 -28.11
CA ASN A 52 9.82 13.60 -27.84
C ASN A 52 9.07 13.66 -26.50
N THR A 53 8.68 14.85 -26.06
CA THR A 53 7.95 15.10 -24.81
C THR A 53 6.59 15.75 -25.06
N LYS A 54 6.02 15.52 -26.25
CA LYS A 54 4.79 16.17 -26.71
C LYS A 54 3.72 15.13 -26.99
N VAL A 55 2.58 15.28 -26.34
CA VAL A 55 1.42 14.38 -26.45
C VAL A 55 0.16 15.21 -26.61
N ALA A 56 -0.74 14.79 -27.49
CA ALA A 56 -2.11 15.30 -27.54
C ALA A 56 -3.10 14.15 -27.41
N MET A 57 -4.22 14.36 -26.73
CA MET A 57 -5.30 13.38 -26.64
C MET A 57 -6.67 14.03 -26.52
N THR A 58 -7.70 13.31 -26.96
CA THR A 58 -9.08 13.79 -26.82
C THR A 58 -9.43 13.95 -25.33
N ALA A 59 -9.90 15.13 -24.96
CA ALA A 59 -10.13 15.54 -23.57
C ALA A 59 -11.07 14.60 -22.81
N SER A 60 -12.12 14.10 -23.48
CA SER A 60 -13.07 13.14 -22.90
C SER A 60 -12.43 11.80 -22.53
N LEU A 61 -11.22 11.52 -23.02
CA LEU A 61 -10.51 10.27 -22.83
C LEU A 61 -9.32 10.38 -21.86
N VAL A 62 -9.03 11.56 -21.30
CA VAL A 62 -7.94 11.77 -20.33
C VAL A 62 -8.12 10.91 -19.08
N ALA A 63 -9.37 10.70 -18.64
CA ALA A 63 -9.71 9.85 -17.51
C ALA A 63 -9.58 8.35 -17.82
N ILE A 64 -9.41 7.98 -19.09
CA ILE A 64 -9.22 6.60 -19.51
C ILE A 64 -7.73 6.31 -19.41
N GLY A 65 -7.32 5.65 -18.32
CA GLY A 65 -5.92 5.38 -17.96
C GLY A 65 -5.12 4.47 -18.90
N THR A 66 -5.50 4.35 -20.17
CA THR A 66 -4.75 3.63 -21.22
C THR A 66 -4.08 4.55 -22.21
N ILE A 67 -4.74 5.65 -22.60
CA ILE A 67 -4.32 6.46 -23.74
C ILE A 67 -3.08 7.29 -23.39
N LEU A 68 -3.08 7.97 -22.24
CA LEU A 68 -1.90 8.75 -21.84
C LEU A 68 -0.64 7.90 -21.70
N PRO A 69 -0.65 6.75 -20.98
CA PRO A 69 0.49 5.86 -20.97
C PRO A 69 0.89 5.38 -22.37
N HIS A 70 -0.07 5.02 -23.23
CA HIS A 70 0.21 4.58 -24.61
C HIS A 70 0.98 5.65 -25.40
N GLU A 71 0.51 6.90 -25.39
CA GLU A 71 1.17 8.00 -26.10
C GLU A 71 2.53 8.36 -25.48
N ILE A 72 2.68 8.25 -24.16
CA ILE A 72 3.99 8.36 -23.50
C ILE A 72 4.93 7.22 -23.94
N GLY A 73 4.40 6.03 -24.21
CA GLY A 73 5.14 4.91 -24.79
C GLY A 73 5.82 5.29 -26.09
N HIS A 74 5.09 5.93 -27.01
CA HIS A 74 5.65 6.47 -28.24
C HIS A 74 6.71 7.54 -28.01
N CYS A 75 6.48 8.46 -27.07
CA CYS A 75 7.50 9.44 -26.67
C CYS A 75 8.84 8.76 -26.34
N PHE A 76 8.81 7.60 -25.68
CA PHE A 76 9.97 6.77 -25.36
C PHE A 76 10.35 5.75 -26.46
N ASN A 77 10.05 6.06 -27.72
CA ASN A 77 10.45 5.29 -28.90
C ASN A 77 9.88 3.87 -28.97
N LEU A 78 8.71 3.64 -28.36
CA LEU A 78 7.95 2.43 -28.62
C LEU A 78 7.10 2.61 -29.88
N HIS A 79 7.00 1.55 -30.66
CA HIS A 79 6.17 1.50 -31.85
C HIS A 79 5.08 0.45 -31.66
N HIS A 80 4.08 0.46 -32.54
CA HIS A 80 3.20 -0.70 -32.68
C HIS A 80 3.93 -1.79 -33.47
N THR A 81 3.68 -3.05 -33.14
CA THR A 81 4.32 -4.22 -33.79
C THR A 81 3.97 -4.38 -35.27
N PHE A 82 3.04 -3.59 -35.78
CA PHE A 82 2.60 -3.61 -37.18
C PHE A 82 2.85 -2.29 -37.94
N GLY A 83 3.57 -1.36 -37.33
CA GLY A 83 3.89 -0.06 -37.92
C GLY A 83 2.78 0.99 -37.80
N PRO A 84 2.94 2.17 -38.43
CA PRO A 84 2.18 3.38 -38.12
C PRO A 84 0.75 3.45 -38.70
N GLY A 85 0.31 2.44 -39.46
CA GLY A 85 -0.92 2.50 -40.27
C GLY A 85 -2.21 2.10 -39.58
N ASN A 86 -2.19 1.59 -38.34
CA ASN A 86 -3.35 0.99 -37.66
C ASN A 86 -4.03 -0.16 -38.43
N ASP A 87 -3.39 -0.64 -39.49
CA ASP A 87 -3.86 -1.68 -40.39
C ASP A 87 -3.00 -2.93 -40.20
N ARG A 88 -3.42 -4.10 -40.73
CA ARG A 88 -2.58 -5.32 -40.67
C ARG A 88 -1.18 -4.99 -41.20
N PRO A 89 -0.10 -5.49 -40.57
CA PRO A 89 1.26 -5.13 -40.96
C PRO A 89 1.47 -5.35 -42.45
N ASP A 90 1.97 -4.31 -43.13
CA ASP A 90 2.57 -4.46 -44.45
C ASP A 90 3.57 -5.63 -44.38
N PRO A 91 3.63 -6.54 -45.37
CA PRO A 91 4.60 -7.64 -45.39
C PRO A 91 6.05 -7.22 -45.11
N VAL A 92 6.42 -5.97 -45.40
CA VAL A 92 7.74 -5.39 -45.10
C VAL A 92 7.96 -5.10 -43.61
N ASN A 93 6.90 -4.75 -42.88
CA ASN A 93 6.94 -4.53 -41.42
C ASN A 93 6.47 -5.76 -40.64
N CYS A 94 6.34 -6.91 -41.32
CA CYS A 94 5.81 -8.13 -40.74
C CYS A 94 6.76 -8.72 -39.70
N GLU A 95 6.47 -8.48 -38.43
CA GLU A 95 7.08 -9.19 -37.33
C GLU A 95 6.47 -10.60 -37.20
N ARG A 96 7.29 -11.58 -36.86
CA ARG A 96 6.91 -12.97 -36.67
C ARG A 96 6.85 -13.30 -35.18
N VAL A 97 5.70 -13.84 -34.82
CA VAL A 97 5.24 -14.26 -33.49
C VAL A 97 5.92 -15.47 -32.85
N THR A 98 6.95 -16.06 -33.46
CA THR A 98 7.45 -17.39 -33.05
C THR A 98 8.05 -17.42 -31.64
N ARG A 99 8.39 -16.26 -31.05
CA ARG A 99 8.93 -16.05 -29.67
C ARG A 99 10.15 -16.89 -29.28
N ILE A 100 10.68 -17.64 -30.22
CA ILE A 100 11.80 -18.53 -30.03
C ILE A 100 12.93 -17.88 -30.84
N PRO A 101 13.90 -17.21 -30.20
CA PRO A 101 14.99 -16.55 -30.93
C PRO A 101 15.82 -17.49 -31.82
N SER A 102 15.75 -18.80 -31.55
CA SER A 102 16.37 -19.84 -32.37
C SER A 102 15.51 -20.34 -33.54
N ASP A 103 14.25 -19.88 -33.66
CA ASP A 103 13.39 -20.21 -34.80
C ASP A 103 13.92 -19.50 -36.05
N PRO A 104 14.14 -20.20 -37.17
CA PRO A 104 14.63 -19.59 -38.41
C PRO A 104 13.76 -18.44 -38.94
N GLU A 105 12.48 -18.42 -38.57
CA GLU A 105 11.53 -17.40 -38.99
C GLU A 105 11.40 -16.25 -37.98
N TYR A 106 12.15 -16.27 -36.86
CA TYR A 106 12.18 -15.20 -35.87
C TYR A 106 12.80 -13.92 -36.41
N ASN A 107 12.06 -12.79 -36.36
CA ASN A 107 12.54 -11.50 -36.86
C ASN A 107 12.18 -10.28 -35.98
N ALA A 108 11.69 -10.49 -34.75
CA ALA A 108 11.31 -9.39 -33.84
C ALA A 108 12.46 -8.45 -33.44
N HIS A 109 13.70 -8.80 -33.76
CA HIS A 109 14.89 -7.96 -33.57
C HIS A 109 15.16 -7.00 -34.75
N ILE A 110 14.43 -7.14 -35.87
CA ILE A 110 14.60 -6.34 -37.10
C ILE A 110 13.29 -5.89 -37.76
N ALA A 111 12.14 -6.38 -37.29
CA ALA A 111 10.80 -6.06 -37.81
C ALA A 111 9.86 -5.59 -36.69
N GLY A 112 8.71 -5.02 -37.05
CA GLY A 112 7.70 -4.55 -36.09
C GLY A 112 8.16 -3.39 -35.21
N ASP A 113 7.98 -3.53 -33.89
CA ASP A 113 8.42 -2.55 -32.88
C ASP A 113 9.88 -2.74 -32.45
N VAL A 114 10.54 -3.76 -32.99
CA VAL A 114 11.93 -4.14 -32.71
C VAL A 114 12.14 -4.50 -31.22
N VAL A 115 11.07 -4.95 -30.55
CA VAL A 115 11.09 -5.37 -29.15
C VAL A 115 10.80 -6.87 -29.05
N ILE A 116 11.81 -7.61 -28.56
CA ILE A 116 11.85 -9.08 -28.55
C ILE A 116 10.68 -9.76 -27.81
N ASP A 117 10.00 -9.05 -26.90
CA ASP A 117 8.96 -9.61 -26.03
C ASP A 117 7.55 -9.04 -26.28
N THR A 118 7.37 -8.13 -27.23
CA THR A 118 6.04 -7.75 -27.74
C THR A 118 5.62 -8.81 -28.77
N ASN A 119 4.34 -9.20 -28.79
CA ASN A 119 3.87 -10.16 -29.79
C ASN A 119 3.49 -9.45 -31.10
N ALA A 120 3.88 -10.04 -32.22
CA ALA A 120 3.51 -9.60 -33.55
C ALA A 120 2.06 -9.97 -33.91
N VAL A 121 1.07 -9.30 -33.31
CA VAL A 121 -0.34 -9.65 -33.54
C VAL A 121 -0.96 -8.70 -34.58
N PRO A 122 -1.93 -9.17 -35.40
CA PRO A 122 -2.86 -8.26 -36.05
C PRO A 122 -3.45 -7.27 -35.03
N ASN A 123 -3.78 -6.07 -35.46
CA ASN A 123 -4.52 -5.10 -34.66
C ASN A 123 -5.79 -5.79 -34.06
N PHE A 124 -5.79 -6.13 -32.75
CA PHE A 124 -6.90 -6.84 -32.08
C PHE A 124 -8.23 -6.13 -32.30
N ASN A 125 -8.21 -4.79 -32.29
CA ASN A 125 -9.36 -3.95 -32.54
C ASN A 125 -9.92 -4.14 -33.97
N LEU A 126 -9.08 -4.29 -34.99
CA LEU A 126 -9.50 -4.40 -36.40
C LEU A 126 -9.26 -5.79 -37.01
N GLU A 127 -9.09 -6.83 -36.19
CA GLU A 127 -8.68 -8.15 -36.65
C GLU A 127 -9.70 -8.75 -37.66
N GLN A 128 -11.00 -8.80 -37.31
CA GLN A 128 -12.04 -9.29 -38.21
C GLN A 128 -12.21 -8.41 -39.47
N HIS A 129 -12.02 -7.09 -39.34
CA HIS A 129 -12.06 -6.17 -40.47
C HIS A 129 -10.95 -6.48 -41.48
N SER A 130 -9.77 -6.81 -40.96
CA SER A 130 -8.60 -7.14 -41.76
C SER A 130 -8.80 -8.43 -42.53
N TYR A 131 -9.26 -9.51 -41.87
CA TYR A 131 -9.59 -10.77 -42.55
C TYR A 131 -10.66 -10.58 -43.63
N TYR A 132 -11.68 -9.75 -43.36
CA TYR A 132 -12.71 -9.43 -44.35
C TYR A 132 -12.09 -8.78 -45.59
N ALA A 133 -11.23 -7.79 -45.39
CA ALA A 133 -10.60 -7.06 -46.49
C ALA A 133 -9.69 -7.96 -47.36
N TYR A 134 -8.95 -8.90 -46.74
CA TYR A 134 -8.13 -9.87 -47.49
C TYR A 134 -8.99 -10.87 -48.27
N ALA A 135 -10.08 -11.38 -47.70
CA ALA A 135 -11.00 -12.25 -48.41
C ALA A 135 -11.47 -11.63 -49.74
N LEU A 136 -11.77 -10.32 -49.73
CA LEU A 136 -12.18 -9.59 -50.92
C LEU A 136 -11.01 -9.34 -51.89
N LEU A 137 -9.83 -9.05 -51.36
CA LEU A 137 -8.63 -8.81 -52.16
C LEU A 137 -8.20 -10.08 -52.90
N ASP A 138 -8.15 -11.22 -52.20
CA ASP A 138 -7.71 -12.51 -52.74
C ASP A 138 -8.70 -13.06 -53.77
N ALA A 139 -10.00 -12.79 -53.57
CA ALA A 139 -11.04 -13.09 -54.55
C ALA A 139 -11.07 -12.13 -55.75
N GLY A 140 -10.22 -11.09 -55.77
CA GLY A 140 -10.17 -10.08 -56.84
C GLY A 140 -11.41 -9.18 -56.90
N LEU A 141 -12.15 -9.05 -55.79
CA LEU A 141 -13.35 -8.21 -55.70
C LEU A 141 -13.04 -6.74 -55.42
N VAL A 142 -11.84 -6.46 -54.93
CA VAL A 142 -11.28 -5.12 -54.73
C VAL A 142 -9.85 -5.08 -55.25
N ALA A 143 -9.36 -3.90 -55.63
CA ALA A 143 -8.00 -3.73 -56.14
C ALA A 143 -7.01 -3.42 -55.02
N LEU A 144 -7.47 -2.80 -53.94
CA LEU A 144 -6.67 -2.41 -52.78
C LEU A 144 -7.32 -2.90 -51.49
N TRP A 145 -6.48 -3.32 -50.54
CA TRP A 145 -6.94 -3.80 -49.23
C TRP A 145 -7.84 -2.78 -48.49
N TRP A 146 -7.51 -1.49 -48.56
CA TRP A 146 -8.31 -0.44 -47.91
C TRP A 146 -9.74 -0.34 -48.44
N GLU A 147 -9.97 -0.67 -49.73
CA GLU A 147 -11.33 -0.72 -50.29
C GLU A 147 -12.16 -1.81 -49.60
N GLY A 148 -11.54 -2.95 -49.29
CA GLY A 148 -12.13 -4.02 -48.48
C GLY A 148 -12.46 -3.56 -47.06
N ILE A 149 -11.58 -2.78 -46.42
CA ILE A 149 -11.84 -2.20 -45.09
C ILE A 149 -13.03 -1.25 -45.09
N GLN A 150 -13.19 -0.43 -46.13
CA GLN A 150 -14.35 0.46 -46.24
C GLN A 150 -15.66 -0.33 -46.32
N ILE A 151 -15.65 -1.46 -47.03
CA ILE A 151 -16.81 -2.36 -47.10
C ILE A 151 -17.04 -3.02 -45.72
N ALA A 152 -15.99 -3.50 -45.06
CA ALA A 152 -16.08 -4.11 -43.73
C ALA A 152 -16.63 -3.14 -42.66
N LYS A 153 -16.36 -1.84 -42.79
CA LYS A 153 -16.85 -0.78 -41.90
C LYS A 153 -18.26 -0.29 -42.24
N ASN A 154 -18.88 -0.78 -43.32
CA ASN A 154 -20.19 -0.31 -43.75
C ASN A 154 -21.25 -0.62 -42.67
N PRO A 155 -21.94 0.38 -42.11
CA PRO A 155 -22.90 0.17 -41.03
C PRO A 155 -24.10 -0.71 -41.44
N ASN A 156 -24.35 -0.86 -42.74
CA ASN A 156 -25.45 -1.68 -43.28
C ASN A 156 -24.98 -3.06 -43.77
N GLY A 157 -23.72 -3.42 -43.52
CA GLY A 157 -23.10 -4.63 -44.07
C GLY A 157 -23.03 -4.63 -45.60
N PHE A 158 -22.82 -5.81 -46.18
CA PHE A 158 -22.62 -5.96 -47.64
C PHE A 158 -23.88 -6.33 -48.44
N ASN A 159 -25.03 -6.56 -47.81
CA ASN A 159 -26.23 -7.09 -48.50
C ASN A 159 -26.73 -6.21 -49.65
N GLY A 160 -26.59 -4.89 -49.52
CA GLY A 160 -27.04 -3.93 -50.53
C GLY A 160 -26.08 -3.75 -51.71
N LEU A 161 -24.92 -4.42 -51.71
CA LEU A 161 -23.90 -4.26 -52.74
C LEU A 161 -24.18 -5.18 -53.95
N ILE A 162 -23.82 -4.71 -55.14
CA ILE A 162 -24.06 -5.44 -56.41
C ILE A 162 -23.38 -6.82 -56.41
N ASN A 163 -22.25 -6.94 -55.71
CA ASN A 163 -21.45 -8.15 -55.57
C ASN A 163 -21.73 -8.93 -54.28
N ALA A 164 -22.85 -8.71 -53.58
CA ALA A 164 -23.14 -9.33 -52.27
C ALA A 164 -22.99 -10.86 -52.25
N THR A 165 -23.39 -11.57 -53.32
CA THR A 165 -23.21 -13.02 -53.44
C THR A 165 -21.75 -13.41 -53.59
N ALA A 166 -20.98 -12.67 -54.39
CA ALA A 166 -19.55 -12.91 -54.57
C ALA A 166 -18.76 -12.60 -53.30
N ILE A 167 -19.13 -11.54 -52.56
CA ILE A 167 -18.55 -11.23 -51.26
C ILE A 167 -18.84 -12.36 -50.26
N ALA A 168 -20.08 -12.82 -50.16
CA ALA A 168 -20.41 -13.94 -49.27
C ALA A 168 -19.59 -15.19 -49.59
N GLN A 169 -19.39 -15.51 -50.88
CA GLN A 169 -18.56 -16.64 -51.28
C GLN A 169 -17.08 -16.43 -50.94
N ALA A 170 -16.54 -15.25 -51.20
CA ALA A 170 -15.15 -14.91 -50.85
C ALA A 170 -14.88 -15.06 -49.34
N LEU A 171 -15.84 -14.65 -48.50
CA LEU A 171 -15.73 -14.84 -47.05
C LEU A 171 -15.76 -16.32 -46.65
N VAL A 172 -16.61 -17.14 -47.29
CA VAL A 172 -16.61 -18.60 -47.08
C VAL A 172 -15.24 -19.19 -47.45
N ASP A 173 -14.74 -18.85 -48.63
CA ASP A 173 -13.49 -19.38 -49.18
C ASP A 173 -12.28 -18.99 -48.30
N TYR A 174 -12.31 -17.80 -47.70
CA TYR A 174 -11.29 -17.32 -46.77
C TYR A 174 -11.41 -17.93 -45.35
N GLY A 175 -12.52 -18.61 -45.02
CA GLY A 175 -12.70 -19.33 -43.76
C GLY A 175 -13.60 -18.65 -42.71
N PHE A 176 -14.43 -17.68 -43.10
CA PHE A 176 -15.48 -17.16 -42.21
C PHE A 176 -16.58 -18.19 -41.97
N THR A 177 -17.09 -18.25 -40.74
CA THR A 177 -18.22 -19.12 -40.40
C THR A 177 -19.52 -18.58 -40.99
N GLN A 178 -20.49 -19.47 -41.24
CA GLN A 178 -21.81 -19.05 -41.72
C GLN A 178 -22.50 -18.05 -40.77
N THR A 179 -22.27 -18.19 -39.46
CA THR A 179 -22.79 -17.27 -38.45
C THR A 179 -22.20 -15.86 -38.61
N GLU A 180 -20.88 -15.75 -38.76
CA GLU A 180 -20.22 -14.46 -39.01
C GLU A 180 -20.71 -13.84 -40.32
N ILE A 181 -20.82 -14.61 -41.40
CA ILE A 181 -21.28 -14.10 -42.70
C ILE A 181 -22.73 -13.61 -42.61
N ASN A 182 -23.60 -14.31 -41.89
CA ASN A 182 -24.98 -13.88 -41.69
C ASN A 182 -25.06 -12.56 -40.92
N TYR A 183 -24.16 -12.34 -39.96
CA TYR A 183 -24.04 -11.07 -39.25
C TYR A 183 -23.51 -9.95 -40.16
N LEU A 184 -22.36 -10.18 -40.80
CA LEU A 184 -21.66 -9.22 -41.68
C LEU A 184 -22.48 -8.81 -42.91
N ARG A 185 -23.46 -9.64 -43.31
CA ARG A 185 -24.40 -9.32 -44.37
C ARG A 185 -25.15 -8.03 -44.09
N TYR A 186 -25.49 -7.76 -42.83
CA TYR A 186 -26.32 -6.63 -42.43
C TYR A 186 -25.66 -5.66 -41.45
N ASN A 187 -24.43 -5.94 -41.03
CA ASN A 187 -23.71 -5.19 -39.99
C ASN A 187 -22.24 -5.02 -40.39
N PRO A 188 -21.54 -4.01 -39.85
CA PRO A 188 -20.10 -3.89 -40.02
C PRO A 188 -19.37 -5.03 -39.29
N ALA A 189 -18.11 -5.26 -39.62
CA ALA A 189 -17.25 -6.16 -38.86
C ALA A 189 -17.11 -5.70 -37.40
N ILE A 190 -16.93 -6.69 -36.52
CA ILE A 190 -16.88 -6.50 -35.08
C ILE A 190 -15.46 -6.07 -34.69
N ARG A 191 -15.36 -5.09 -33.79
CA ARG A 191 -14.09 -4.73 -33.15
C ARG A 191 -13.80 -5.68 -31.99
N ASP A 192 -12.54 -6.05 -31.80
CA ASP A 192 -12.13 -7.03 -30.78
C ASP A 192 -12.90 -8.36 -30.88
N ALA A 193 -13.27 -8.77 -32.11
CA ALA A 193 -14.21 -9.87 -32.37
C ALA A 193 -13.81 -11.23 -31.73
N TYR A 194 -12.52 -11.41 -31.46
CA TYR A 194 -11.93 -12.64 -30.94
C TYR A 194 -11.30 -12.46 -29.55
N THR A 195 -11.67 -11.37 -28.86
CA THR A 195 -11.18 -11.04 -27.51
C THR A 195 -12.35 -10.97 -26.53
N ASP A 196 -12.23 -11.68 -25.41
CA ASP A 196 -13.06 -11.48 -24.23
C ASP A 196 -12.57 -10.22 -23.50
N VAL A 197 -13.17 -9.08 -23.87
CA VAL A 197 -12.82 -7.76 -23.34
C VAL A 197 -13.01 -7.65 -21.82
N PRO A 198 -14.13 -8.08 -21.22
CA PRO A 198 -14.30 -8.07 -19.75
C PRO A 198 -13.21 -8.82 -18.98
N ASN A 199 -12.73 -9.95 -19.49
CA ASN A 199 -11.72 -10.77 -18.81
C ASN A 199 -10.29 -10.57 -19.33
N CYS A 200 -10.11 -9.75 -20.36
CA CYS A 200 -8.84 -9.51 -21.04
C CYS A 200 -8.15 -10.79 -21.51
N LEU A 201 -8.90 -11.64 -22.23
CA LEU A 201 -8.44 -12.90 -22.78
C LEU A 201 -8.63 -12.93 -24.30
N TYR A 202 -7.63 -13.45 -25.02
CA TYR A 202 -7.81 -13.80 -26.43
C TYR A 202 -8.52 -15.14 -26.51
N ALA A 203 -9.68 -15.18 -27.15
CA ALA A 203 -10.57 -16.35 -27.19
C ALA A 203 -11.04 -16.64 -28.62
N PRO A 204 -10.11 -16.95 -29.55
CA PRO A 204 -10.47 -17.36 -30.89
C PRO A 204 -11.15 -18.74 -30.84
N ASP A 205 -11.92 -19.05 -31.87
CA ASP A 205 -12.50 -20.39 -32.01
C ASP A 205 -11.45 -21.41 -32.52
N GLY A 206 -11.89 -22.64 -32.79
CA GLY A 206 -11.02 -23.75 -33.20
C GLY A 206 -10.20 -23.50 -34.47
N ARG A 207 -10.53 -22.49 -35.29
CA ARG A 207 -9.79 -22.15 -36.53
C ARG A 207 -8.34 -21.77 -36.26
N ILE A 208 -7.99 -21.33 -35.05
CA ILE A 208 -6.58 -21.03 -34.72
C ILE A 208 -5.66 -22.24 -34.87
N ASN A 209 -6.21 -23.44 -34.70
CA ASN A 209 -5.49 -24.71 -34.83
C ASN A 209 -5.58 -25.30 -36.25
N ASP A 210 -6.35 -24.69 -37.16
CA ASP A 210 -6.47 -25.15 -38.53
C ASP A 210 -5.32 -24.57 -39.36
N LEU A 211 -4.58 -25.45 -40.05
CA LEU A 211 -3.43 -25.07 -40.88
C LEU A 211 -3.84 -24.75 -42.32
N THR A 212 -5.11 -24.97 -42.68
CA THR A 212 -5.62 -24.80 -44.05
C THR A 212 -6.36 -23.48 -44.27
N VAL A 213 -6.54 -22.70 -43.20
CA VAL A 213 -7.17 -21.37 -43.22
C VAL A 213 -6.16 -20.29 -42.85
N ASP A 214 -6.27 -19.14 -43.49
CA ASP A 214 -5.41 -17.97 -43.23
C ASP A 214 -5.82 -17.17 -41.97
N PHE A 215 -6.86 -17.63 -41.27
CA PHE A 215 -7.30 -17.11 -39.98
C PHE A 215 -6.27 -17.37 -38.89
N PHE A 216 -6.04 -16.39 -38.01
CA PHE A 216 -5.20 -16.51 -36.83
C PHE A 216 -3.76 -16.96 -37.13
N LYS A 217 -3.25 -16.53 -38.30
CA LYS A 217 -1.84 -16.64 -38.69
C LYS A 217 -1.22 -15.26 -38.70
N ASP A 218 0.09 -15.21 -38.45
CA ASP A 218 0.82 -13.95 -38.59
C ASP A 218 0.80 -13.47 -40.05
N CYS A 219 1.35 -12.29 -40.30
CA CYS A 219 1.48 -11.74 -41.64
C CYS A 219 2.38 -12.58 -42.57
N GLY A 220 3.14 -13.55 -42.05
CA GLY A 220 3.91 -14.54 -42.81
C GLY A 220 3.21 -15.89 -42.99
N GLY A 221 1.96 -16.02 -42.56
CA GLY A 221 1.18 -17.26 -42.64
C GLY A 221 1.57 -18.33 -41.60
N SER A 222 2.37 -17.96 -40.59
CA SER A 222 2.81 -18.87 -39.54
C SER A 222 1.82 -18.89 -38.37
N SER A 223 1.64 -20.06 -37.77
CA SER A 223 0.78 -20.21 -36.58
C SER A 223 1.42 -19.57 -35.36
N TYR A 224 0.60 -19.07 -34.43
CA TYR A 224 1.08 -18.34 -33.26
C TYR A 224 0.35 -18.66 -31.98
N THR A 225 0.97 -18.28 -30.87
CA THR A 225 0.35 -18.34 -29.54
C THR A 225 0.26 -16.94 -28.96
N ILE A 226 -0.95 -16.56 -28.54
CA ILE A 226 -1.20 -15.32 -27.81
C ILE A 226 -1.23 -15.62 -26.33
N THR A 227 -0.45 -14.86 -25.59
CA THR A 227 -0.41 -14.90 -24.13
C THR A 227 -1.31 -13.80 -23.56
N GLN A 228 -1.70 -13.94 -22.29
CA GLN A 228 -2.46 -12.89 -21.61
C GLN A 228 -1.68 -11.56 -21.52
N ALA A 229 -0.35 -11.61 -21.52
CA ALA A 229 0.49 -10.41 -21.51
C ALA A 229 0.32 -9.57 -22.79
N ASP A 230 -0.01 -10.20 -23.92
CA ASP A 230 -0.12 -9.50 -25.22
C ASP A 230 -1.39 -8.67 -25.29
N ILE A 231 -2.50 -9.23 -24.80
CA ILE A 231 -3.78 -8.53 -24.72
C ILE A 231 -3.72 -7.38 -23.73
N LYS A 232 -2.88 -7.50 -22.69
CA LYS A 232 -2.66 -6.46 -21.69
C LYS A 232 -1.58 -5.45 -22.07
N ASN A 233 -0.84 -5.70 -23.16
CA ASN A 233 0.26 -4.86 -23.60
C ASN A 233 -0.28 -3.47 -23.99
N MET A 234 0.31 -2.42 -23.41
CA MET A 234 -0.09 -1.04 -23.64
C MET A 234 -0.01 -0.64 -25.11
N MET A 235 0.94 -1.20 -25.87
CA MET A 235 1.17 -0.92 -27.29
C MET A 235 0.40 -1.85 -28.23
N ALA A 236 -0.34 -2.83 -27.71
CA ALA A 236 -1.26 -3.61 -28.53
C ALA A 236 -2.53 -2.79 -28.82
N TYR A 237 -2.91 -2.65 -30.10
CA TYR A 237 -4.17 -1.98 -30.45
C TYR A 237 -5.36 -2.88 -30.15
N SER A 238 -5.96 -2.65 -28.99
CA SER A 238 -7.24 -3.20 -28.58
C SER A 238 -8.16 -2.02 -28.23
N ASN A 239 -9.45 -2.08 -28.57
CA ASN A 239 -10.41 -1.05 -28.14
C ASN A 239 -10.88 -1.29 -26.69
N SER A 240 -10.34 -2.32 -26.03
CA SER A 240 -10.63 -2.66 -24.65
C SER A 240 -9.86 -1.82 -23.63
N THR A 241 -10.40 -1.76 -22.42
CA THR A 241 -9.69 -1.24 -21.24
C THR A 241 -8.55 -2.15 -20.76
N CYS A 242 -8.15 -3.17 -21.54
CA CYS A 242 -7.19 -4.19 -21.11
C CYS A 242 -5.73 -3.75 -21.14
N GLY A 243 -5.37 -2.80 -22.01
CA GLY A 243 -4.02 -2.25 -22.06
C GLY A 243 -3.64 -1.63 -20.71
N ARG A 244 -2.71 -2.26 -19.98
CA ARG A 244 -2.36 -1.84 -18.60
C ARG A 244 -0.87 -1.98 -18.29
N ILE A 245 -0.09 -2.66 -19.13
CA ILE A 245 1.31 -2.97 -18.83
C ILE A 245 2.20 -2.72 -20.03
N PHE A 246 3.41 -2.21 -19.78
CA PHE A 246 4.52 -2.35 -20.72
C PHE A 246 5.25 -3.67 -20.42
N SER A 247 5.66 -4.37 -21.48
CA SER A 247 6.51 -5.55 -21.37
C SER A 247 7.90 -5.19 -20.81
N SER A 248 8.71 -6.18 -20.43
CA SER A 248 10.05 -5.91 -19.90
C SER A 248 10.96 -5.31 -20.98
N GLY A 249 10.89 -5.82 -22.21
CA GLY A 249 11.62 -5.30 -23.37
C GLY A 249 11.19 -3.88 -23.74
N GLN A 250 9.89 -3.57 -23.65
CA GLN A 250 9.40 -2.20 -23.83
C GLN A 250 9.99 -1.25 -22.80
N LYS A 251 10.01 -1.62 -21.50
CA LYS A 251 10.66 -0.80 -20.47
C LYS A 251 12.15 -0.59 -20.74
N VAL A 252 12.88 -1.64 -21.10
CA VAL A 252 14.30 -1.54 -21.47
C VAL A 252 14.48 -0.56 -22.62
N ARG A 253 13.67 -0.66 -23.68
CA ARG A 253 13.71 0.26 -24.82
C ARG A 253 13.42 1.71 -24.44
N MET A 254 12.50 1.93 -23.49
CA MET A 254 12.23 3.26 -22.95
C MET A 254 13.47 3.82 -22.23
N HIS A 255 14.13 3.01 -21.40
CA HIS A 255 15.39 3.38 -20.73
C HIS A 255 16.51 3.68 -21.74
N GLU A 256 16.73 2.81 -22.73
CA GLU A 256 17.72 3.03 -23.79
C GLU A 256 17.47 4.35 -24.55
N THR A 257 16.20 4.72 -24.73
CA THR A 257 15.82 5.98 -25.40
C THR A 257 16.21 7.19 -24.57
N ILE A 258 16.05 7.11 -23.25
CA ILE A 258 16.49 8.16 -22.31
C ILE A 258 18.01 8.23 -22.29
N GLU A 259 18.70 7.09 -22.18
CA GLU A 259 20.17 7.02 -22.13
C GLU A 259 20.82 7.52 -23.44
N SER A 260 20.19 7.29 -24.58
CA SER A 260 20.67 7.70 -25.91
C SER A 260 20.17 9.07 -26.36
N ASP A 261 19.57 9.87 -25.47
CA ASP A 261 18.97 11.17 -25.79
C ASP A 261 20.01 12.28 -26.07
N TYR A 262 20.57 12.23 -27.28
CA TYR A 262 21.53 13.21 -27.78
C TYR A 262 20.95 14.63 -27.96
N GLN A 263 19.63 14.81 -27.83
CA GLN A 263 18.95 16.10 -27.98
C GLN A 263 18.55 16.71 -26.62
N GLY A 264 18.79 16.02 -25.51
CA GLY A 264 18.52 16.50 -24.15
C GLY A 264 17.03 16.71 -23.83
N ARG A 265 16.12 16.10 -24.59
CA ARG A 265 14.66 16.19 -24.42
C ARG A 265 14.14 15.50 -23.15
N PHE A 266 14.84 14.50 -22.64
CA PHE A 266 14.53 13.73 -21.44
C PHE A 266 15.52 14.00 -20.30
N SER A 267 16.25 15.12 -20.37
CA SER A 267 17.08 15.57 -19.25
C SER A 267 16.22 15.60 -17.98
N ALA A 268 16.76 15.08 -16.87
CA ALA A 268 16.04 15.07 -15.60
C ALA A 268 15.75 16.51 -15.17
N VAL A 269 14.47 16.86 -15.11
CA VAL A 269 14.00 18.14 -14.57
C VAL A 269 13.12 17.76 -13.39
N MET A 270 13.73 17.71 -12.22
CA MET A 270 13.04 17.35 -10.97
C MET A 270 12.40 18.59 -10.31
N THR A 271 12.77 19.80 -10.73
CA THR A 271 12.28 21.06 -10.18
C THR A 271 12.58 22.23 -11.13
N ASP A 272 11.75 23.28 -11.10
CA ASP A 272 12.00 24.57 -11.74
C ASP A 272 12.82 25.52 -10.85
N LYS A 273 13.18 25.09 -9.63
CA LYS A 273 14.05 25.82 -8.71
C LYS A 273 15.53 25.58 -9.00
N ASP A 274 16.31 26.66 -9.07
CA ASP A 274 17.77 26.54 -9.20
C ASP A 274 18.41 25.89 -7.97
N TYR A 275 17.88 26.13 -6.76
CA TYR A 275 18.35 25.54 -5.50
C TYR A 275 17.16 24.90 -4.79
N ASP A 276 17.29 23.64 -4.38
CA ASP A 276 16.18 22.89 -3.79
C ASP A 276 16.74 21.70 -2.98
N LEU A 277 16.90 21.92 -1.67
CA LEU A 277 17.41 20.95 -0.72
C LEU A 277 16.26 20.33 0.07
N TYR A 278 16.22 19.01 0.10
CA TYR A 278 15.14 18.30 0.78
C TYR A 278 15.63 17.11 1.60
N VAL A 279 14.82 16.73 2.58
CA VAL A 279 14.91 15.47 3.33
C VAL A 279 13.62 14.71 3.09
N LYS A 280 13.68 13.42 2.77
CA LYS A 280 12.47 12.67 2.41
C LYS A 280 11.57 12.38 3.60
N ASP A 281 10.27 12.56 3.44
CA ASP A 281 9.27 12.14 4.43
C ASP A 281 9.05 10.61 4.44
N ILE A 282 9.13 9.99 3.26
CA ILE A 282 9.02 8.55 3.02
C ILE A 282 9.95 8.13 1.88
N VAL A 283 10.18 6.83 1.69
CA VAL A 283 11.12 6.32 0.67
C VAL A 283 10.83 6.85 -0.76
N ASN A 284 9.55 7.01 -1.11
CA ASN A 284 9.12 7.45 -2.44
C ASN A 284 8.92 8.97 -2.54
N ASP A 285 9.23 9.73 -1.49
CA ASP A 285 9.18 11.17 -1.55
C ASP A 285 10.27 11.70 -2.48
N ILE A 286 9.87 12.58 -3.39
CA ILE A 286 10.72 13.25 -4.37
C ILE A 286 10.98 14.73 -4.01
N GLY A 287 10.55 15.15 -2.82
CA GLY A 287 10.65 16.52 -2.32
C GLY A 287 9.60 17.46 -2.93
N GLN A 288 8.48 16.95 -3.42
CA GLN A 288 7.40 17.80 -3.94
C GLN A 288 6.76 18.58 -2.79
N GLU A 289 6.43 19.86 -3.02
CA GLU A 289 5.84 20.77 -2.04
C GLU A 289 4.48 21.32 -2.55
N PRO A 290 3.34 20.97 -1.94
CA PRO A 290 3.17 20.00 -0.87
C PRO A 290 3.39 18.54 -1.31
N ASN A 291 3.83 17.71 -0.38
CA ASN A 291 3.97 16.27 -0.56
C ASN A 291 2.57 15.63 -0.65
N ILE A 292 2.34 14.91 -1.76
CA ILE A 292 1.08 14.22 -2.07
C ILE A 292 1.22 12.69 -2.04
N HIS A 293 2.37 12.17 -1.66
CA HIS A 293 2.70 10.74 -1.75
C HIS A 293 2.37 9.96 -0.48
N THR A 294 2.04 10.64 0.62
CA THR A 294 1.74 10.03 1.92
C THR A 294 0.81 10.90 2.75
N ASP A 295 0.11 10.29 3.70
CA ASP A 295 -0.55 10.98 4.83
C ASP A 295 0.16 10.69 6.18
N VAL A 296 1.21 9.86 6.14
CA VAL A 296 2.12 9.56 7.26
C VAL A 296 3.40 10.35 7.06
N PHE A 297 3.48 11.51 7.70
CA PHE A 297 4.61 12.45 7.58
C PHE A 297 5.71 12.25 8.62
N TRP A 298 5.53 11.31 9.56
CA TRP A 298 6.44 11.06 10.67
C TRP A 298 7.27 9.78 10.51
N ASN A 299 7.47 9.29 9.30
CA ASN A 299 8.20 8.04 9.07
C ASN A 299 9.38 8.22 8.11
N SER A 300 10.08 9.35 8.21
CA SER A 300 11.28 9.60 7.41
C SER A 300 12.32 8.50 7.61
N LYS A 301 12.79 7.93 6.50
CA LYS A 301 13.93 7.00 6.45
C LYS A 301 15.26 7.73 6.24
N ASP A 302 15.21 9.01 5.89
CA ASP A 302 16.39 9.86 5.78
C ASP A 302 16.86 10.39 7.14
N ILE A 303 16.10 10.17 8.19
CA ILE A 303 16.51 10.35 9.59
C ILE A 303 16.63 8.97 10.22
N TRP A 304 17.77 8.66 10.84
CA TRP A 304 17.93 7.44 11.63
C TRP A 304 18.91 7.62 12.78
N VAL A 305 18.89 6.66 13.71
CA VAL A 305 19.68 6.67 14.95
C VAL A 305 20.46 5.38 15.01
N ARG A 306 21.73 5.48 15.44
CA ARG A 306 22.60 4.35 15.76
C ARG A 306 23.10 4.50 17.20
N ASN A 307 23.16 3.40 17.95
CA ASN A 307 23.68 3.43 19.34
C ASN A 307 25.22 3.35 19.42
N GLN A 308 25.88 3.29 18.26
CA GLN A 308 27.33 3.22 18.08
C GLN A 308 27.72 4.00 16.82
N ASN A 309 28.95 4.53 16.78
CA ASN A 309 29.47 5.17 15.57
C ASN A 309 29.96 4.10 14.58
N ASP A 310 29.01 3.48 13.86
CA ASP A 310 29.29 2.51 12.80
C ASP A 310 29.38 3.16 11.40
N GLY A 311 29.46 4.50 11.34
CA GLY A 311 29.56 5.29 10.12
C GLY A 311 28.23 5.37 9.36
N THR A 312 28.30 5.68 8.05
CA THR A 312 27.11 5.94 7.21
C THR A 312 26.65 4.76 6.36
N ILE A 313 27.30 3.59 6.51
CA ILE A 313 26.98 2.37 5.77
C ILE A 313 25.71 1.73 6.33
N ASN A 314 25.57 1.71 7.66
CA ASN A 314 24.36 1.19 8.30
C ASN A 314 23.33 2.32 8.47
N GLN A 315 22.25 2.23 7.71
CA GLN A 315 21.18 3.22 7.66
C GLN A 315 19.88 2.71 8.31
N GLU A 316 19.98 1.63 9.08
CA GLU A 316 18.87 1.09 9.84
C GLU A 316 18.66 1.90 11.12
N HIS A 317 17.43 2.31 11.37
CA HIS A 317 17.07 3.01 12.59
C HIS A 317 17.02 2.06 13.80
N GLN A 318 17.55 2.54 14.92
CA GLN A 318 17.44 1.90 16.24
C GLN A 318 16.76 2.87 17.20
N ASN A 319 16.05 2.34 18.21
CA ASN A 319 15.64 3.18 19.33
C ASN A 319 16.88 3.76 20.02
N PRO A 320 16.86 5.04 20.44
CA PRO A 320 17.97 5.62 21.19
C PRO A 320 18.11 4.94 22.56
N VAL A 321 19.35 4.65 22.95
CA VAL A 321 19.67 4.03 24.25
C VAL A 321 20.44 5.02 25.10
N TYR A 322 19.92 5.33 26.28
CA TYR A 322 20.61 6.22 27.22
C TYR A 322 21.92 5.61 27.71
N HIS A 323 22.99 6.41 27.65
CA HIS A 323 24.24 6.11 28.32
C HIS A 323 24.81 7.40 28.92
N PRO A 324 25.31 7.39 30.17
CA PRO A 324 25.73 8.61 30.86
C PRO A 324 26.94 9.31 30.22
N SER A 325 27.74 8.59 29.43
CA SER A 325 28.97 9.12 28.83
C SER A 325 29.14 8.86 27.33
N ASN A 326 28.25 8.10 26.70
CA ASN A 326 28.38 7.74 25.28
C ASN A 326 27.14 8.26 24.56
N PRO A 327 27.31 9.10 23.52
CA PRO A 327 26.16 9.58 22.76
C PRO A 327 25.62 8.47 21.85
N ASN A 328 24.40 8.68 21.40
CA ASN A 328 23.88 8.03 20.20
C ASN A 328 24.28 8.88 19.00
N TYR A 329 24.18 8.34 17.79
CA TYR A 329 24.51 9.05 16.57
C TYR A 329 23.25 9.17 15.73
N VAL A 330 22.84 10.42 15.46
CA VAL A 330 21.70 10.71 14.59
C VAL A 330 22.23 11.14 13.24
N TYR A 331 21.71 10.52 12.21
CA TYR A 331 22.09 10.78 10.83
C TYR A 331 20.91 11.36 10.08
N VAL A 332 21.19 12.36 9.25
CA VAL A 332 20.20 12.98 8.37
C VAL A 332 20.77 13.02 6.96
N ARG A 333 20.07 12.41 6.01
CA ARG A 333 20.37 12.49 4.58
C ARG A 333 19.68 13.72 4.01
N VAL A 334 20.46 14.57 3.34
CA VAL A 334 19.97 15.75 2.62
C VAL A 334 20.29 15.56 1.14
N SER A 335 19.28 15.78 0.30
CA SER A 335 19.37 15.64 -1.15
C SER A 335 19.20 16.99 -1.83
N ASN A 336 19.85 17.20 -2.97
CA ASN A 336 19.65 18.38 -3.81
C ASN A 336 18.91 17.98 -5.09
N LYS A 337 17.65 18.41 -5.24
CA LYS A 337 16.91 18.24 -6.50
C LYS A 337 16.99 19.45 -7.42
N GLY A 338 17.56 20.57 -6.96
CA GLY A 338 17.75 21.80 -7.70
C GLY A 338 18.67 21.65 -8.91
N CYS A 339 18.60 22.63 -9.82
CA CYS A 339 19.43 22.67 -11.03
C CYS A 339 20.87 23.17 -10.81
N SER A 340 21.17 23.74 -9.63
CA SER A 340 22.47 24.28 -9.24
C SER A 340 23.04 23.58 -8.00
N THR A 341 24.36 23.65 -7.84
CA THR A 341 25.04 23.14 -6.63
C THR A 341 24.66 24.02 -5.43
N SER A 342 24.27 23.42 -4.30
CA SER A 342 23.91 24.18 -3.10
C SER A 342 25.07 25.03 -2.57
N SER A 343 24.74 26.11 -1.86
CA SER A 343 25.69 27.16 -1.49
C SER A 343 26.80 26.70 -0.54
N GLY A 344 26.56 25.61 0.19
CA GLY A 344 27.43 25.16 1.26
C GLY A 344 27.36 26.00 2.54
N ASN A 345 26.39 26.92 2.63
CA ASN A 345 26.15 27.77 3.80
C ASN A 345 24.80 27.48 4.49
N ASP A 346 24.00 26.60 3.89
CA ASP A 346 22.69 26.19 4.40
C ASP A 346 22.85 25.42 5.72
N GLN A 347 21.92 25.60 6.66
CA GLN A 347 22.00 24.98 7.98
C GLN A 347 20.97 23.86 8.11
N LEU A 348 21.43 22.69 8.53
CA LEU A 348 20.56 21.63 9.01
C LEU A 348 20.42 21.74 10.52
N LYS A 349 19.21 22.03 10.99
CA LYS A 349 18.83 21.97 12.41
C LYS A 349 18.15 20.66 12.71
N LEU A 350 18.47 20.08 13.85
CA LEU A 350 17.91 18.83 14.34
C LEU A 350 17.36 19.04 15.75
N TYR A 351 16.17 18.51 15.99
CA TYR A 351 15.42 18.61 17.25
C TYR A 351 15.01 17.22 17.72
N TRP A 352 14.76 17.09 19.02
CA TRP A 352 14.12 15.90 19.59
C TRP A 352 12.89 16.30 20.41
N ALA A 353 11.90 15.41 20.48
CA ALA A 353 10.75 15.52 21.36
C ALA A 353 10.38 14.14 21.93
N LYS A 354 9.71 14.09 23.07
CA LYS A 354 9.19 12.84 23.64
C LYS A 354 8.04 12.34 22.77
N ALA A 355 8.00 11.03 22.47
CA ALA A 355 7.06 10.47 21.51
C ALA A 355 5.60 10.83 21.85
N ASN A 356 4.93 11.51 20.93
CA ASN A 356 3.57 11.99 21.10
C ASN A 356 2.88 12.15 19.73
N THR A 357 1.57 11.94 19.67
CA THR A 357 0.75 12.10 18.45
C THR A 357 0.49 13.55 18.05
N ALA A 358 0.73 14.53 18.93
CA ALA A 358 0.48 15.95 18.72
C ALA A 358 1.69 16.80 19.17
N LEU A 359 2.69 16.90 18.29
CA LEU A 359 3.96 17.61 18.52
C LEU A 359 3.99 18.97 17.81
N ASP A 360 3.13 19.87 18.26
CA ASP A 360 2.98 21.21 17.67
C ASP A 360 4.31 21.98 17.62
N TRP A 361 4.46 22.73 16.53
CA TRP A 361 5.60 23.60 16.27
C TRP A 361 5.37 25.00 16.89
N ASP A 362 6.34 25.60 17.58
CA ASP A 362 7.72 25.12 17.84
C ASP A 362 7.95 24.68 19.30
N GLU A 363 6.94 24.81 20.17
CA GLU A 363 7.11 24.70 21.63
C GLU A 363 7.64 23.33 22.08
N TYR A 364 7.14 22.24 21.46
CA TYR A 364 7.60 20.87 21.75
C TYR A 364 9.06 20.65 21.34
N TRP A 365 9.53 21.32 20.29
CA TRP A 365 10.84 21.10 19.69
C TRP A 365 11.92 22.03 20.25
N THR A 366 11.51 23.13 20.89
CA THR A 366 12.40 24.14 21.48
C THR A 366 12.51 24.06 23.00
N GLY A 367 11.91 23.02 23.60
CA GLY A 367 12.01 22.73 25.04
C GLY A 367 11.19 23.65 25.94
N GLN A 368 10.12 24.23 25.39
CA GLN A 368 9.17 25.04 26.16
C GLN A 368 8.13 24.18 26.89
N VAL A 369 7.79 23.01 26.34
CA VAL A 369 6.83 22.09 26.96
C VAL A 369 7.47 21.30 28.10
N LEU A 370 6.87 21.42 29.29
CA LEU A 370 7.27 20.73 30.52
C LEU A 370 6.11 19.88 31.06
N VAL A 371 6.37 18.62 31.37
CA VAL A 371 5.44 17.75 32.11
C VAL A 371 6.14 17.29 33.38
N GLY A 372 5.54 17.54 34.55
CA GLY A 372 6.19 17.20 35.83
C GLY A 372 7.56 17.87 36.06
N ASN A 373 7.78 19.06 35.48
CA ASN A 373 9.08 19.77 35.43
C ASN A 373 10.17 19.10 34.57
N VAL A 374 9.81 18.13 33.74
CA VAL A 374 10.73 17.46 32.80
C VAL A 374 10.48 18.00 31.39
N LYS A 375 11.56 18.27 30.65
CA LYS A 375 11.49 18.71 29.25
C LYS A 375 10.94 17.61 28.36
N MET A 376 9.95 17.98 27.54
CA MET A 376 9.37 17.09 26.54
C MET A 376 10.00 17.23 25.15
N GLY A 377 11.02 18.07 25.00
CA GLY A 377 11.85 18.18 23.80
C GLY A 377 12.93 19.24 23.96
N ASP A 378 13.82 19.33 22.99
CA ASP A 378 14.85 20.39 22.90
C ASP A 378 15.51 20.38 21.51
N THR A 379 16.28 21.42 21.24
CA THR A 379 17.20 21.42 20.09
C THR A 379 18.32 20.41 20.34
N LEU A 380 18.56 19.53 19.35
CA LEU A 380 19.67 18.57 19.38
C LEU A 380 20.95 19.22 18.88
N GLY A 381 20.89 19.92 17.74
CA GLY A 381 22.04 20.65 17.22
C GLY A 381 21.85 21.23 15.83
N THR A 382 22.88 21.93 15.36
CA THR A 382 22.93 22.53 14.02
C THR A 382 24.25 22.17 13.32
N LYS A 383 24.17 21.83 12.03
CA LYS A 383 25.34 21.60 11.16
C LYS A 383 25.21 22.40 9.88
N ILE A 384 26.34 22.77 9.29
CA ILE A 384 26.37 23.34 7.93
C ILE A 384 26.28 22.19 6.92
N ILE A 385 25.38 22.33 5.96
CA ILE A 385 25.23 21.41 4.84
C ILE A 385 26.35 21.73 3.84
N PRO A 386 27.25 20.79 3.49
CA PRO A 386 28.26 21.02 2.48
C PRO A 386 27.62 21.27 1.10
N PRO A 387 28.34 21.85 0.12
CA PRO A 387 27.83 21.95 -1.24
C PRO A 387 27.44 20.57 -1.80
N ILE A 388 26.21 20.44 -2.31
CA ILE A 388 25.67 19.22 -2.92
C ILE A 388 25.37 19.57 -4.38
N VAL A 389 25.95 18.83 -5.33
CA VAL A 389 25.67 19.03 -6.76
C VAL A 389 24.25 18.53 -7.12
N PRO A 390 23.64 19.02 -8.22
CA PRO A 390 22.32 18.57 -8.66
C PRO A 390 22.18 17.04 -8.72
N GLY A 391 21.07 16.53 -8.19
CA GLY A 391 20.74 15.10 -8.17
C GLY A 391 21.56 14.25 -7.20
N SER A 392 22.44 14.86 -6.39
CA SER A 392 23.25 14.17 -5.38
C SER A 392 22.70 14.38 -3.96
N GLU A 393 23.32 13.69 -3.01
CA GLU A 393 22.95 13.71 -1.59
C GLU A 393 24.20 13.69 -0.70
N THR A 394 24.01 14.07 0.56
CA THR A 394 25.02 13.95 1.62
C THR A 394 24.36 13.49 2.93
N ILE A 395 25.13 12.87 3.81
CA ILE A 395 24.67 12.46 5.15
C ILE A 395 25.41 13.29 6.19
N LEU A 396 24.66 13.93 7.09
CA LEU A 396 25.18 14.67 8.24
C LEU A 396 25.00 13.85 9.52
N GLU A 397 26.05 13.79 10.34
CA GLU A 397 26.08 13.10 11.63
C GLU A 397 26.01 14.09 12.81
N PHE A 398 25.19 13.75 13.79
CA PHE A 398 25.05 14.45 15.07
C PHE A 398 25.28 13.49 16.22
N GLU A 399 26.10 13.90 17.20
CA GLU A 399 26.17 13.21 18.48
C GLU A 399 25.00 13.65 19.35
N TRP A 400 24.28 12.69 19.92
CA TRP A 400 23.10 12.92 20.73
C TRP A 400 23.26 12.31 22.13
N PRO A 401 23.49 13.15 23.16
CA PRO A 401 23.34 12.72 24.55
C PRO A 401 21.85 12.60 24.87
N VAL A 402 21.31 11.39 24.68
CA VAL A 402 19.88 11.11 24.86
C VAL A 402 19.43 11.49 26.29
N PRO A 403 18.25 12.10 26.48
CA PRO A 403 17.72 12.39 27.81
C PRO A 403 17.58 11.12 28.67
N ASN A 404 17.79 11.24 29.98
CA ASN A 404 17.75 10.10 30.89
C ASN A 404 16.31 9.57 31.06
N PRO A 405 15.99 8.32 30.69
CA PRO A 405 14.67 7.74 30.83
C PRO A 405 14.15 7.77 32.27
N GLN A 406 15.04 7.73 33.26
CA GLN A 406 14.67 7.77 34.68
C GLN A 406 13.96 9.07 35.07
N ASP A 407 14.20 10.16 34.35
CA ASP A 407 13.55 11.45 34.60
C ASP A 407 12.04 11.39 34.26
N TYR A 408 11.64 10.48 33.36
CA TYR A 408 10.26 10.36 32.88
C TYR A 408 9.43 9.31 33.65
N ILE A 409 10.03 8.53 34.55
CA ILE A 409 9.36 7.43 35.25
C ILE A 409 8.15 7.89 36.08
N GLY A 410 8.18 9.13 36.57
CA GLY A 410 7.09 9.74 37.34
C GLY A 410 5.89 10.15 36.48
N ILE A 411 6.06 10.15 35.15
CA ILE A 411 5.00 10.41 34.16
C ILE A 411 4.46 9.06 33.67
N ASN A 412 5.33 8.21 33.13
CA ASN A 412 4.97 6.85 32.75
C ASN A 412 6.19 5.92 32.95
N PRO A 413 6.04 4.79 33.66
CA PRO A 413 7.16 3.90 33.96
C PRO A 413 7.56 2.97 32.80
N ASN A 414 6.72 2.85 31.77
CA ASN A 414 6.98 1.94 30.65
C ASN A 414 7.96 2.56 29.64
N PRO A 415 8.62 1.76 28.79
CA PRO A 415 9.53 2.25 27.77
C PRO A 415 8.86 3.30 26.87
N TRP A 416 9.52 4.44 26.66
CA TRP A 416 8.97 5.55 25.90
C TRP A 416 10.04 6.10 24.95
N HIS A 417 9.71 6.22 23.67
CA HIS A 417 10.59 6.66 22.58
C HIS A 417 10.74 8.20 22.51
N PHE A 418 11.55 8.70 21.55
CA PHE A 418 11.82 10.10 21.27
C PHE A 418 11.77 10.40 19.76
N CYS A 419 10.90 11.31 19.34
CA CYS A 419 10.82 11.81 17.98
C CYS A 419 12.02 12.67 17.60
N LEU A 420 12.29 12.74 16.30
CA LEU A 420 13.28 13.61 15.69
C LEU A 420 12.67 14.44 14.57
N LEU A 421 13.06 15.71 14.48
CA LEU A 421 12.66 16.61 13.39
C LEU A 421 13.90 17.26 12.79
N SER A 422 14.07 17.15 11.49
CA SER A 422 15.09 17.89 10.75
C SER A 422 14.48 19.08 10.05
N ARG A 423 15.20 20.21 10.05
CA ARG A 423 14.77 21.45 9.40
C ARG A 423 15.96 22.11 8.70
N ILE A 424 15.88 22.27 7.39
CA ILE A 424 16.86 23.01 6.59
C ILE A 424 16.51 24.50 6.64
N GLU A 425 17.47 25.33 7.03
CA GLU A 425 17.40 26.78 6.91
C GLU A 425 18.36 27.22 5.80
N SER A 426 17.79 27.71 4.70
CA SER A 426 18.52 28.26 3.56
C SER A 426 17.96 29.62 3.16
N ASN A 427 18.83 30.51 2.70
CA ASN A 427 18.42 31.75 2.04
C ASN A 427 18.15 31.54 0.54
N ASP A 428 18.79 30.51 -0.06
CA ASP A 428 18.68 30.20 -1.48
C ASP A 428 17.49 29.26 -1.77
N ASP A 429 17.14 28.43 -0.79
CA ASP A 429 15.94 27.57 -0.78
C ASP A 429 15.15 27.73 0.54
N PRO A 430 14.46 28.87 0.73
CA PRO A 430 13.62 29.08 1.91
C PRO A 430 12.37 28.19 1.86
N MET A 431 11.74 27.99 3.03
CA MET A 431 10.45 27.31 3.14
C MET A 431 9.45 27.84 2.10
N THR A 432 8.89 26.94 1.30
CA THR A 432 7.91 27.29 0.26
C THR A 432 6.62 27.86 0.85
N PHE A 433 6.21 27.36 2.02
CA PHE A 433 5.03 27.79 2.76
C PHE A 433 5.41 28.20 4.19
N SER A 434 4.81 29.29 4.67
CA SER A 434 4.99 29.72 6.05
C SER A 434 4.58 28.61 7.03
N GLU A 435 5.46 28.33 7.98
CA GLU A 435 5.20 27.37 9.05
C GLU A 435 4.08 27.86 9.96
N GLY A 436 3.15 26.96 10.30
CA GLY A 436 2.12 27.14 11.30
C GLY A 436 2.38 26.28 12.54
N THR A 437 1.35 26.14 13.36
CA THR A 437 1.41 25.38 14.62
C THR A 437 1.44 23.87 14.40
N PHE A 438 0.72 23.34 13.40
CA PHE A 438 0.63 21.90 13.19
C PHE A 438 1.82 21.38 12.40
N ILE A 439 2.64 20.52 13.02
CA ILE A 439 3.84 19.99 12.40
C ILE A 439 3.54 19.16 11.14
N THR A 440 2.39 18.48 11.09
CA THR A 440 1.95 17.72 9.91
C THR A 440 1.79 18.61 8.69
N ASP A 441 1.25 19.83 8.83
CA ASP A 441 1.17 20.78 7.72
C ASP A 441 2.56 21.30 7.34
N ASN A 442 3.42 21.59 8.32
CA ASN A 442 4.75 22.14 8.06
C ASN A 442 5.60 21.16 7.24
N VAL A 443 5.62 19.89 7.65
CA VAL A 443 6.32 18.79 6.95
C VAL A 443 5.71 18.55 5.58
N LYS A 444 4.38 18.40 5.51
CA LYS A 444 3.67 18.19 4.23
C LYS A 444 3.97 19.29 3.23
N ASN A 445 3.98 20.54 3.67
CA ASN A 445 4.06 21.67 2.76
C ASN A 445 5.51 22.04 2.40
N ASN A 446 6.50 21.70 3.23
CA ASN A 446 7.89 22.11 3.03
C ASN A 446 8.84 20.92 3.05
N ASN A 447 9.49 20.66 1.92
CA ASN A 447 10.43 19.53 1.77
C ASN A 447 11.75 19.74 2.55
N ASN A 448 11.98 20.96 3.03
CA ASN A 448 13.06 21.34 3.92
C ASN A 448 12.86 20.79 5.35
N ILE A 449 11.66 20.28 5.68
CA ILE A 449 11.32 19.74 7.00
C ILE A 449 10.97 18.27 6.82
N ALA A 450 11.56 17.40 7.64
CA ALA A 450 11.21 15.98 7.69
C ALA A 450 11.13 15.50 9.12
N TRP A 451 10.20 14.59 9.38
CA TRP A 451 9.86 14.13 10.73
C TRP A 451 9.97 12.62 10.87
N LYS A 452 10.49 12.18 12.01
CA LYS A 452 10.55 10.79 12.44
C LYS A 452 9.97 10.63 13.83
N ASN A 453 8.79 10.03 13.91
CA ASN A 453 8.19 9.49 15.12
C ASN A 453 7.99 7.98 14.93
N THR A 454 9.03 7.20 15.22
CA THR A 454 9.03 5.76 14.99
C THR A 454 9.61 5.01 16.17
N THR A 455 8.81 4.14 16.79
CA THR A 455 9.29 3.19 17.78
C THR A 455 9.59 1.84 17.13
N VAL A 456 10.75 1.26 17.43
CA VAL A 456 11.06 -0.14 17.08
C VAL A 456 10.79 -1.04 18.29
N ILE A 457 9.94 -2.05 18.14
CA ILE A 457 9.71 -3.09 19.15
C ILE A 457 10.40 -4.37 18.68
N GLU A 458 11.49 -4.76 19.34
CA GLU A 458 12.16 -6.02 19.05
C GLU A 458 11.77 -7.08 20.09
N ILE A 459 10.97 -8.06 19.65
CA ILE A 459 10.54 -9.20 20.46
C ILE A 459 11.57 -10.30 20.27
N ILE A 460 12.54 -10.33 21.18
CA ILE A 460 13.64 -11.28 21.22
C ILE A 460 13.48 -12.14 22.48
N PRO A 461 13.75 -13.46 22.42
CA PRO A 461 13.78 -14.28 23.60
C PRO A 461 14.74 -13.71 24.66
N ASN A 462 14.27 -13.62 25.91
CA ASN A 462 14.94 -13.06 27.09
C ASN A 462 14.98 -11.52 27.17
N THR A 463 14.19 -10.81 26.36
CA THR A 463 13.97 -9.37 26.50
C THR A 463 12.47 -9.05 26.41
N PRO A 464 11.75 -8.97 27.55
CA PRO A 464 10.27 -8.94 27.57
C PRO A 464 9.64 -7.60 27.14
N SER A 465 10.36 -6.77 26.37
CA SER A 465 9.81 -5.51 25.87
C SER A 465 8.87 -5.78 24.69
N ILE A 466 7.58 -5.84 24.98
CA ILE A 466 6.51 -6.13 24.01
C ILE A 466 5.78 -4.88 23.51
N GLY A 467 6.20 -3.70 23.92
CA GLY A 467 5.44 -2.48 23.71
C GLY A 467 6.17 -1.22 24.12
N ALA A 468 5.57 -0.08 23.82
CA ALA A 468 6.06 1.23 24.22
C ALA A 468 4.93 2.23 24.43
N VAL A 469 5.27 3.30 25.13
CA VAL A 469 4.40 4.43 25.43
C VAL A 469 4.42 5.42 24.29
N ILE A 470 3.24 5.99 24.02
CA ILE A 470 3.04 7.17 23.21
C ILE A 470 2.27 8.21 24.02
N GLY A 471 2.66 9.48 23.93
CA GLY A 471 1.85 10.60 24.43
C GLY A 471 0.67 10.88 23.51
N VAL A 472 -0.49 11.14 24.09
CA VAL A 472 -1.70 11.57 23.36
C VAL A 472 -2.20 12.82 24.06
N SER A 473 -2.09 13.97 23.39
CA SER A 473 -2.32 15.26 24.03
C SER A 473 -3.19 16.20 23.18
N ASN A 474 -3.70 17.22 23.85
CA ASN A 474 -4.20 18.43 23.24
C ASN A 474 -3.16 19.54 23.43
N PRO A 475 -2.37 19.90 22.41
CA PRO A 475 -1.34 20.92 22.53
C PRO A 475 -1.90 22.36 22.60
N LEU A 476 -3.22 22.55 22.39
CA LEU A 476 -3.83 23.87 22.34
C LEU A 476 -4.26 24.34 23.73
N GLY A 477 -4.14 25.65 23.97
CA GLY A 477 -4.64 26.33 25.16
C GLY A 477 -6.17 26.42 25.28
N ILE A 478 -6.92 25.60 24.54
CA ILE A 478 -8.39 25.49 24.56
C ILE A 478 -8.80 24.02 24.51
N ALA A 479 -9.95 23.68 25.13
CA ALA A 479 -10.49 22.33 25.08
C ALA A 479 -10.84 21.90 23.65
N LYS A 480 -10.56 20.63 23.33
CA LYS A 480 -10.73 20.05 21.99
C LYS A 480 -11.04 18.57 22.06
N THR A 481 -11.76 18.09 21.04
CA THR A 481 -12.11 16.68 20.89
C THR A 481 -11.32 16.07 19.75
N TYR A 482 -10.80 14.88 19.97
CA TYR A 482 -9.99 14.14 19.01
C TYR A 482 -10.48 12.70 18.85
N SER A 483 -10.00 12.04 17.80
CA SER A 483 -10.04 10.58 17.67
C SER A 483 -8.62 10.02 17.56
N LEU A 484 -8.46 8.78 18.02
CA LEU A 484 -7.22 8.00 17.88
C LEU A 484 -7.50 6.75 17.05
N GLU A 485 -6.84 6.64 15.91
CA GLU A 485 -6.94 5.53 14.97
C GLU A 485 -5.70 4.66 15.05
N LEU A 486 -5.86 3.35 15.23
CA LEU A 486 -4.77 2.38 15.22
C LEU A 486 -4.97 1.36 14.10
N LEU A 487 -3.98 1.23 13.22
CA LEU A 487 -4.12 0.43 12.01
C LEU A 487 -2.81 -0.20 11.53
N ALA A 488 -2.92 -1.41 10.99
CA ALA A 488 -1.84 -2.08 10.28
C ALA A 488 -1.68 -1.51 8.86
N ASN A 489 -0.46 -1.61 8.33
CA ASN A 489 -0.20 -1.23 6.93
C ASN A 489 -0.92 -2.18 5.95
N VAL A 490 -1.85 -1.64 5.16
CA VAL A 490 -2.70 -2.40 4.23
C VAL A 490 -1.93 -3.05 3.07
N ASN A 491 -0.73 -2.55 2.76
CA ASN A 491 0.10 -3.05 1.66
C ASN A 491 1.20 -4.02 2.14
N GLU A 492 1.23 -4.36 3.43
CA GLU A 492 2.22 -5.28 3.97
C GLU A 492 1.87 -6.73 3.60
N PRO A 493 2.78 -7.51 2.99
CA PRO A 493 2.49 -8.89 2.62
C PRO A 493 2.38 -9.80 3.85
N GLY A 494 1.72 -10.95 3.65
CA GLY A 494 1.53 -11.96 4.69
C GLY A 494 0.38 -11.64 5.66
N LYS A 495 0.31 -12.39 6.76
CA LYS A 495 -0.73 -12.21 7.77
C LYS A 495 -0.51 -10.88 8.51
N PRO A 496 -1.57 -10.08 8.76
CA PRO A 496 -1.44 -8.79 9.42
C PRO A 496 -1.23 -8.94 10.94
N ILE A 497 -0.61 -7.93 11.56
CA ILE A 497 -0.23 -7.99 12.98
C ILE A 497 -1.39 -8.27 13.93
N TYR A 498 -2.57 -7.68 13.70
CA TYR A 498 -3.76 -7.87 14.55
C TYR A 498 -4.38 -9.28 14.45
N GLN A 499 -3.87 -10.13 13.55
CA GLN A 499 -4.26 -11.55 13.48
C GLN A 499 -3.17 -12.48 14.03
N GLU A 500 -1.93 -12.02 14.19
CA GLU A 500 -0.84 -12.81 14.80
C GLU A 500 -0.56 -12.41 16.25
N ALA A 501 -0.99 -11.22 16.67
CA ALA A 501 -0.76 -10.69 18.00
C ALA A 501 -2.03 -10.07 18.58
N GLU A 502 -2.21 -10.26 19.89
CA GLU A 502 -3.12 -9.47 20.69
C GLU A 502 -2.52 -8.07 20.88
N ILE A 503 -3.25 -7.05 20.44
CA ILE A 503 -2.83 -5.65 20.57
C ILE A 503 -3.56 -5.02 21.75
N GLY A 504 -2.82 -4.76 22.82
CA GLY A 504 -3.34 -4.11 24.02
C GLY A 504 -3.06 -2.62 24.03
N ILE A 505 -4.07 -1.81 24.35
CA ILE A 505 -3.96 -0.38 24.59
C ILE A 505 -4.31 -0.10 26.05
N LEU A 506 -3.30 0.28 26.83
CA LEU A 506 -3.48 0.70 28.23
C LEU A 506 -3.33 2.21 28.32
N MET A 507 -4.41 2.90 28.67
CA MET A 507 -4.44 4.35 28.85
C MET A 507 -4.04 4.72 30.28
N ASP A 508 -3.41 5.89 30.45
CA ASP A 508 -3.34 6.52 31.77
C ASP A 508 -4.66 7.21 32.13
N ASP A 509 -4.72 7.71 33.37
CA ASP A 509 -5.93 8.34 33.91
C ASP A 509 -6.36 9.55 33.07
N VAL A 510 -5.41 10.35 32.57
CA VAL A 510 -5.73 11.57 31.78
C VAL A 510 -6.38 11.21 30.45
N LEU A 511 -5.80 10.26 29.70
CA LEU A 511 -6.35 9.83 28.42
C LEU A 511 -7.66 9.06 28.61
N TYR A 512 -7.74 8.19 29.62
CA TYR A 512 -8.96 7.43 29.89
C TYR A 512 -10.11 8.34 30.34
N ASP A 513 -9.87 9.27 31.26
CA ASP A 513 -10.89 10.22 31.73
C ASP A 513 -11.38 11.10 30.56
N ALA A 514 -10.48 11.55 29.67
CA ALA A 514 -10.87 12.30 28.48
C ALA A 514 -11.76 11.48 27.54
N TRP A 515 -11.49 10.19 27.38
CA TRP A 515 -12.31 9.28 26.59
C TRP A 515 -13.65 8.96 27.26
N GLU A 516 -13.66 8.77 28.59
CA GLU A 516 -14.86 8.54 29.38
C GLU A 516 -15.79 9.76 29.36
N ASN A 517 -15.24 10.96 29.49
CA ASN A 517 -15.96 12.22 29.33
C ASN A 517 -16.54 12.37 27.90
N GLY A 518 -15.90 11.75 26.92
CA GLY A 518 -16.37 11.60 25.54
C GLY A 518 -17.50 10.59 25.34
N GLY A 519 -17.80 9.78 26.36
CA GLY A 519 -18.81 8.73 26.32
C GLY A 519 -18.28 7.34 25.98
N ASN A 520 -16.96 7.11 26.01
CA ASN A 520 -16.31 5.83 25.68
C ASN A 520 -16.66 5.32 24.26
N ASN A 521 -16.81 6.23 23.30
CA ASN A 521 -17.18 5.88 21.92
C ASN A 521 -16.00 5.26 21.16
N GLY A 522 -16.31 4.38 20.21
CA GLY A 522 -15.30 3.79 19.33
C GLY A 522 -15.71 2.46 18.71
N SER A 523 -14.76 1.79 18.07
CA SER A 523 -15.00 0.51 17.39
C SER A 523 -13.74 -0.35 17.25
N ASN A 524 -13.94 -1.64 16.94
CA ASN A 524 -12.90 -2.65 16.72
C ASN A 524 -12.00 -2.92 17.93
N PHE A 525 -12.56 -2.79 19.13
CA PHE A 525 -11.93 -3.22 20.37
C PHE A 525 -12.97 -3.83 21.32
N VAL A 526 -12.47 -4.49 22.37
CA VAL A 526 -13.24 -4.89 23.55
C VAL A 526 -12.60 -4.31 24.79
N SER A 527 -13.43 -3.86 25.73
CA SER A 527 -12.97 -3.49 27.07
C SER A 527 -12.56 -4.72 27.85
N THR A 528 -11.57 -4.56 28.73
CA THR A 528 -11.13 -5.64 29.62
C THR A 528 -11.62 -5.39 31.04
N THR A 529 -11.53 -6.41 31.90
CA THR A 529 -11.78 -6.27 33.34
C THR A 529 -10.69 -5.45 34.04
N ARG A 530 -9.52 -5.28 33.40
CA ARG A 530 -8.50 -4.33 33.84
C ARG A 530 -8.91 -2.92 33.40
N THR A 531 -9.15 -2.06 34.39
CA THR A 531 -9.45 -0.64 34.19
C THR A 531 -8.41 0.01 33.27
N HIS A 532 -8.88 0.88 32.38
CA HIS A 532 -8.09 1.61 31.37
C HIS A 532 -7.44 0.78 30.26
N LYS A 533 -7.69 -0.54 30.20
CA LYS A 533 -7.19 -1.41 29.12
C LYS A 533 -8.30 -1.86 28.18
N ILE A 534 -8.06 -1.65 26.89
CA ILE A 534 -8.83 -2.24 25.79
C ILE A 534 -7.92 -3.15 24.93
N ILE A 535 -8.53 -4.09 24.21
CA ILE A 535 -7.85 -5.01 23.30
C ILE A 535 -8.45 -4.86 21.91
N ALA A 536 -7.60 -4.70 20.89
CA ALA A 536 -8.02 -4.67 19.49
C ALA A 536 -8.66 -6.00 19.08
N THR A 537 -9.79 -5.95 18.37
CA THR A 537 -10.45 -7.14 17.79
C THR A 537 -10.30 -7.24 16.28
N GLY A 538 -9.62 -6.28 15.65
CA GLY A 538 -9.38 -6.24 14.21
C GLY A 538 -8.47 -5.09 13.81
N ASN A 539 -8.49 -4.74 12.52
CA ASN A 539 -7.82 -3.54 12.03
C ASN A 539 -8.63 -2.28 12.35
N ASN A 540 -8.02 -1.11 12.16
CA ASN A 540 -8.70 0.19 12.26
C ASN A 540 -9.44 0.35 13.60
N VAL A 541 -8.73 0.11 14.70
CA VAL A 541 -9.23 0.42 16.04
C VAL A 541 -9.45 1.92 16.10
N LEU A 542 -10.64 2.32 16.55
CA LEU A 542 -11.01 3.73 16.67
C LEU A 542 -11.40 3.99 18.11
N ILE A 543 -10.64 4.82 18.80
CA ILE A 543 -11.02 5.43 20.08
C ILE A 543 -11.53 6.83 19.74
N ASP A 544 -12.84 7.03 19.86
CA ASP A 544 -13.51 8.22 19.34
C ASP A 544 -13.93 9.18 20.46
N ASP A 545 -14.20 10.43 20.08
CA ASP A 545 -14.71 11.49 20.96
C ASP A 545 -13.86 11.77 22.21
N ILE A 546 -12.53 11.61 22.15
CA ILE A 546 -11.62 11.90 23.26
C ILE A 546 -11.67 13.40 23.59
N ALA A 547 -12.29 13.76 24.71
CA ALA A 547 -12.62 15.13 25.09
C ALA A 547 -11.56 15.74 26.02
N PHE A 548 -10.46 16.21 25.44
CA PHE A 548 -9.38 16.84 26.18
C PHE A 548 -9.67 18.30 26.58
N GLY A 549 -9.26 18.65 27.80
CA GLY A 549 -9.07 20.01 28.26
C GLY A 549 -7.90 20.70 27.56
N ALA A 550 -7.72 21.99 27.86
CA ALA A 550 -6.61 22.78 27.32
C ALA A 550 -5.26 22.27 27.85
N ASN A 551 -4.31 22.01 26.94
CA ASN A 551 -2.97 21.50 27.26
C ASN A 551 -2.93 20.12 27.96
N ASP A 552 -4.02 19.36 27.92
CA ASP A 552 -4.05 18.02 28.53
C ASP A 552 -3.03 17.09 27.86
N TYR A 553 -2.37 16.29 28.69
CA TYR A 553 -1.32 15.37 28.27
C TYR A 553 -1.58 14.00 28.88
N GLY A 554 -2.11 13.07 28.10
CA GLY A 554 -2.24 11.67 28.47
C GLY A 554 -1.23 10.79 27.76
N THR A 555 -1.23 9.51 28.11
CA THR A 555 -0.35 8.51 27.52
C THR A 555 -1.10 7.20 27.29
N ALA A 556 -0.67 6.48 26.25
CA ALA A 556 -1.11 5.11 25.99
C ALA A 556 0.11 4.20 25.90
N TYR A 557 0.07 3.06 26.58
CA TYR A 557 1.03 1.98 26.42
C TYR A 557 0.46 0.94 25.46
N ILE A 558 1.09 0.82 24.29
CA ILE A 558 0.69 -0.08 23.21
C ILE A 558 1.55 -1.34 23.27
N THR A 559 0.92 -2.50 23.30
CA THR A 559 1.57 -3.81 23.46
C THR A 559 1.20 -4.77 22.34
N PHE A 560 2.12 -5.65 21.98
CA PHE A 560 1.97 -6.67 20.93
C PHE A 560 2.35 -8.05 21.50
N ASN A 561 1.37 -8.78 22.01
CA ASN A 561 1.56 -10.15 22.49
C ASN A 561 1.28 -11.13 21.35
N PHE A 562 2.31 -11.71 20.75
CA PHE A 562 2.14 -12.68 19.67
C PHE A 562 1.49 -13.97 20.16
N LEU A 563 0.46 -14.43 19.46
CA LEU A 563 -0.30 -15.63 19.76
C LEU A 563 0.39 -16.83 19.12
N THR A 564 0.85 -17.79 19.93
CA THR A 564 1.61 -18.97 19.46
C THR A 564 0.84 -19.76 18.40
N ALA A 565 -0.46 -19.97 18.61
CA ALA A 565 -1.36 -20.65 17.69
C ALA A 565 -1.51 -19.96 16.31
N GLU A 566 -1.23 -18.66 16.25
CA GLU A 566 -1.47 -17.84 15.06
C GLU A 566 -0.18 -17.44 14.31
N LEU A 567 0.99 -17.82 14.84
CA LEU A 567 2.29 -17.41 14.32
C LEU A 567 2.51 -17.82 12.87
N THR A 568 3.15 -16.93 12.12
CA THR A 568 3.76 -17.27 10.83
C THR A 568 5.27 -17.00 10.82
N ASN A 569 5.90 -17.31 9.70
CA ASN A 569 7.31 -16.99 9.44
C ASN A 569 7.56 -15.49 9.21
N LYS A 570 6.52 -14.66 9.14
CA LYS A 570 6.67 -13.20 9.04
C LYS A 570 7.22 -12.65 10.36
N GLN A 571 8.24 -11.81 10.22
CA GLN A 571 9.00 -11.26 11.35
C GLN A 571 8.80 -9.76 11.52
N ASN A 572 8.54 -9.03 10.44
CA ASN A 572 8.44 -7.57 10.47
C ASN A 572 7.01 -7.13 10.24
N TYR A 573 6.57 -6.17 11.05
CA TYR A 573 5.24 -5.60 11.00
C TYR A 573 5.32 -4.09 11.17
N THR A 574 4.42 -3.37 10.48
CA THR A 574 4.22 -1.94 10.68
C THR A 574 2.82 -1.66 11.21
N TYR A 575 2.74 -0.92 12.30
CA TYR A 575 1.49 -0.47 12.91
C TYR A 575 1.52 1.04 13.10
N GLN A 576 0.41 1.73 12.81
CA GLN A 576 0.31 3.18 12.86
C GLN A 576 -0.69 3.59 13.94
N VAL A 577 -0.37 4.65 14.66
CA VAL A 577 -1.29 5.36 15.56
C VAL A 577 -1.45 6.78 15.03
N ILE A 578 -2.68 7.22 14.75
CA ILE A 578 -2.98 8.51 14.13
C ILE A 578 -3.98 9.27 15.01
N GLN A 579 -3.68 10.50 15.38
CA GLN A 579 -4.62 11.40 16.05
C GLN A 579 -5.24 12.36 15.04
N ARG A 580 -6.57 12.54 15.12
CA ARG A 580 -7.30 13.50 14.28
C ARG A 580 -8.11 14.47 15.13
N ASP A 581 -8.21 15.73 14.68
CA ASP A 581 -9.21 16.65 15.23
C ASP A 581 -10.59 16.19 14.80
N LYS A 582 -11.49 15.99 15.77
CA LYS A 582 -12.79 15.37 15.53
C LYS A 582 -13.70 16.21 14.64
N ALA A 583 -13.62 17.54 14.76
CA ALA A 583 -14.51 18.45 14.05
C ALA A 583 -14.15 18.59 12.57
N THR A 584 -12.85 18.56 12.26
CA THR A 584 -12.30 18.79 10.91
C THR A 584 -11.83 17.53 10.22
N ASN A 585 -11.70 16.43 10.95
CA ASN A 585 -11.10 15.17 10.51
C ASN A 585 -9.61 15.28 10.08
N LYS A 586 -8.96 16.39 10.43
CA LYS A 586 -7.58 16.69 10.07
C LYS A 586 -6.62 15.83 10.90
N ILE A 587 -5.59 15.27 10.26
CA ILE A 587 -4.50 14.57 10.94
C ILE A 587 -3.65 15.59 11.71
N ILE A 588 -3.58 15.41 13.03
CA ILE A 588 -2.75 16.23 13.92
C ILE A 588 -1.32 15.69 13.97
N GLY A 589 -1.20 14.36 13.95
CA GLY A 589 0.06 13.65 13.91
C GLY A 589 -0.15 12.19 14.28
N GLY A 590 0.94 11.49 14.59
CA GLY A 590 0.90 10.08 14.88
C GLY A 590 2.27 9.51 15.18
N GLU A 591 2.31 8.19 15.36
CA GLU A 591 3.52 7.41 15.56
C GLU A 591 3.46 6.13 14.74
N THR A 592 4.62 5.72 14.23
CA THR A 592 4.82 4.41 13.60
C THR A 592 5.47 3.45 14.59
N PHE A 593 4.90 2.25 14.75
CA PHE A 593 5.54 1.12 15.41
C PHE A 593 6.08 0.16 14.35
N GLU A 594 7.37 -0.13 14.42
CA GLU A 594 8.03 -1.19 13.66
C GLU A 594 8.27 -2.37 14.59
N ILE A 595 7.54 -3.45 14.41
CA ILE A 595 7.60 -4.62 15.29
C ILE A 595 8.40 -5.72 14.60
N LYS A 596 9.47 -6.17 15.25
CA LYS A 596 10.37 -7.23 14.78
C LYS A 596 10.27 -8.43 15.73
N LYS A 597 9.71 -9.53 15.25
CA LYS A 597 9.60 -10.81 15.97
C LYS A 597 10.71 -11.76 15.55
N HIS A 598 11.48 -12.25 16.51
CA HIS A 598 12.50 -13.27 16.26
C HIS A 598 11.91 -14.70 16.33
N PRO A 599 12.35 -15.62 15.46
CA PRO A 599 11.94 -17.03 15.54
C PRO A 599 12.39 -17.70 16.85
N ARG A 600 11.52 -18.55 17.41
CA ARG A 600 11.80 -19.41 18.56
C ARG A 600 10.90 -20.66 18.56
N PRO A 601 11.20 -21.69 19.36
CA PRO A 601 10.26 -22.78 19.63
C PRO A 601 8.96 -22.24 20.24
N THR A 602 7.83 -22.74 19.77
CA THR A 602 6.50 -22.36 20.24
C THR A 602 6.03 -23.27 21.37
N PHE A 603 4.98 -22.86 22.09
CA PHE A 603 4.29 -23.63 23.11
C PHE A 603 2.78 -23.56 22.87
N GLU A 604 2.05 -24.52 23.43
CA GLU A 604 0.59 -24.53 23.44
C GLU A 604 0.14 -24.36 24.90
N ALA A 605 -0.89 -23.54 25.13
CA ALA A 605 -1.56 -23.56 26.42
C ALA A 605 -2.39 -24.84 26.54
N ASP A 606 -2.35 -25.45 27.72
CA ASP A 606 -3.13 -26.65 28.02
C ASP A 606 -3.65 -26.52 29.46
N ALA A 607 -4.97 -26.41 29.58
CA ALA A 607 -5.72 -26.25 30.82
C ALA A 607 -6.11 -27.59 31.47
N GLY A 608 -5.71 -28.71 30.85
CA GLY A 608 -6.12 -30.07 31.19
C GLY A 608 -7.42 -30.50 30.51
N ASP A 609 -7.77 -31.77 30.71
CA ASP A 609 -9.01 -32.34 30.19
C ASP A 609 -10.26 -31.68 30.82
N ASN A 610 -11.40 -31.77 30.12
CA ASN A 610 -12.68 -31.41 30.70
C ASN A 610 -13.03 -32.35 31.87
N GLU A 611 -13.59 -31.77 32.93
CA GLU A 611 -13.83 -32.48 34.19
C GLU A 611 -15.31 -32.52 34.55
N GLU A 612 -15.68 -33.48 35.41
CA GLU A 612 -17.04 -33.67 35.90
C GLU A 612 -17.04 -33.76 37.42
N ILE A 613 -17.87 -32.94 38.08
CA ILE A 613 -18.02 -32.91 39.54
C ILE A 613 -19.47 -32.96 39.95
N GLU A 614 -19.72 -33.37 41.19
CA GLU A 614 -21.02 -33.17 41.81
C GLU A 614 -21.18 -31.74 42.32
N ARG A 615 -22.42 -31.23 42.33
CA ARG A 615 -22.72 -29.91 42.92
C ARG A 615 -22.24 -29.84 44.38
N ASN A 616 -21.59 -28.73 44.73
CA ASN A 616 -20.91 -28.45 46.01
C ASN A 616 -19.58 -29.19 46.24
N GLU A 617 -19.09 -29.95 45.26
CA GLU A 617 -17.70 -30.42 45.28
C GLU A 617 -16.76 -29.34 44.76
N SER A 618 -15.48 -29.47 45.12
CA SER A 618 -14.42 -28.60 44.63
C SER A 618 -13.49 -29.42 43.77
N ILE A 619 -12.97 -28.79 42.72
CA ILE A 619 -11.98 -29.39 41.83
C ILE A 619 -10.75 -28.49 41.73
N THR A 620 -9.62 -29.14 41.53
CA THR A 620 -8.35 -28.48 41.23
C THR A 620 -8.01 -28.72 39.77
N LEU A 621 -7.99 -27.65 38.98
CA LEU A 621 -7.53 -27.63 37.60
C LEU A 621 -6.03 -27.34 37.60
N GLN A 622 -5.29 -28.05 36.75
CA GLN A 622 -3.84 -27.96 36.64
C GLN A 622 -3.47 -27.67 35.20
N ALA A 623 -2.83 -26.51 34.98
CA ALA A 623 -2.23 -26.21 33.68
C ALA A 623 -0.93 -27.01 33.50
N ASP A 624 -0.66 -27.41 32.26
CA ASP A 624 0.62 -28.01 31.88
C ASP A 624 1.75 -26.96 31.86
N ASP A 625 2.95 -27.43 32.21
CA ASP A 625 4.14 -26.60 32.23
C ASP A 625 4.70 -26.45 30.80
N ILE A 626 4.88 -25.20 30.34
CA ILE A 626 5.47 -24.93 29.02
C ILE A 626 7.00 -25.01 29.03
N ASN A 627 7.59 -25.40 30.17
CA ASN A 627 9.02 -25.58 30.43
C ASN A 627 9.84 -24.29 30.33
N GLU A 628 9.23 -23.16 30.69
CA GLU A 628 9.88 -21.85 30.83
C GLU A 628 9.13 -20.96 31.82
N ASP A 629 9.79 -19.89 32.28
CA ASP A 629 9.16 -18.91 33.15
C ASP A 629 8.00 -18.22 32.41
N ALA A 630 6.81 -18.26 33.02
CA ALA A 630 5.59 -17.73 32.42
C ALA A 630 4.55 -17.37 33.49
N VAL A 631 3.66 -16.45 33.12
CA VAL A 631 2.47 -16.09 33.90
C VAL A 631 1.28 -16.91 33.41
N TYR A 632 0.65 -17.64 34.34
CA TYR A 632 -0.55 -18.43 34.11
C TYR A 632 -1.75 -17.71 34.72
N ASN A 633 -2.66 -17.20 33.89
CA ASN A 633 -3.85 -16.48 34.33
C ASN A 633 -5.11 -17.31 34.03
N TRP A 634 -5.97 -17.44 35.02
CA TRP A 634 -7.24 -18.13 34.89
C TRP A 634 -8.42 -17.17 34.97
N TYR A 635 -9.33 -17.29 34.01
CA TYR A 635 -10.50 -16.42 33.89
C TYR A 635 -11.80 -17.21 34.05
N ALA A 636 -12.74 -16.62 34.76
CA ALA A 636 -14.12 -17.07 34.81
C ALA A 636 -14.84 -16.86 33.45
N PRO A 637 -16.01 -17.48 33.22
CA PRO A 637 -16.76 -17.33 31.97
C PRO A 637 -17.09 -15.89 31.58
N ASP A 638 -17.16 -14.97 32.55
CA ASP A 638 -17.43 -13.55 32.34
C ASP A 638 -16.18 -12.72 32.00
N GLY A 639 -15.00 -13.35 31.92
CA GLY A 639 -13.71 -12.69 31.66
C GLY A 639 -13.03 -12.10 32.89
N THR A 640 -13.55 -12.35 34.09
CA THR A 640 -12.91 -11.92 35.35
C THR A 640 -11.70 -12.80 35.65
N LEU A 641 -10.53 -12.19 35.88
CA LEU A 641 -9.35 -12.90 36.38
C LEU A 641 -9.63 -13.41 37.80
N ILE A 642 -9.63 -14.73 37.97
CA ILE A 642 -9.94 -15.38 39.26
C ILE A 642 -8.70 -15.96 39.96
N TYR A 643 -7.62 -16.22 39.22
CA TYR A 643 -6.39 -16.76 39.79
C TYR A 643 -5.18 -16.54 38.87
N THR A 644 -3.99 -16.39 39.48
CA THR A 644 -2.71 -16.40 38.78
C THR A 644 -1.81 -17.48 39.39
N GLY A 645 -1.38 -18.43 38.58
CA GLY A 645 -0.59 -19.60 38.95
C GLY A 645 -1.01 -20.85 38.14
N THR A 646 -0.20 -21.90 38.23
CA THR A 646 -0.42 -23.13 37.45
C THR A 646 -1.57 -24.00 37.96
N THR A 647 -2.05 -23.78 39.19
CA THR A 647 -3.06 -24.63 39.85
C THR A 647 -4.25 -23.81 40.36
N LEU A 648 -5.42 -23.95 39.74
CA LEU A 648 -6.66 -23.28 40.14
C LEU A 648 -7.57 -24.23 40.94
N THR A 649 -8.09 -23.81 42.10
CA THR A 649 -9.13 -24.59 42.82
C THR A 649 -10.45 -23.82 42.86
N ILE A 650 -11.53 -24.46 42.43
CA ILE A 650 -12.86 -23.87 42.25
C ILE A 650 -13.97 -24.82 42.72
N SER A 651 -15.15 -24.27 42.97
CA SER A 651 -16.35 -25.01 43.39
C SER A 651 -17.58 -24.52 42.63
N PRO A 652 -17.67 -24.71 41.29
CA PRO A 652 -18.79 -24.19 40.51
C PRO A 652 -20.11 -24.84 40.90
N GLU A 653 -21.18 -24.05 40.97
CA GLU A 653 -22.55 -24.56 41.24
C GLU A 653 -23.24 -25.09 39.97
N MET A 654 -22.78 -24.68 38.80
CA MET A 654 -23.31 -25.06 37.49
C MET A 654 -22.17 -25.27 36.52
N THR A 655 -22.42 -26.02 35.44
CA THR A 655 -21.45 -26.21 34.36
C THR A 655 -20.95 -24.87 33.83
N GLN A 656 -19.63 -24.70 33.82
CA GLN A 656 -18.94 -23.48 33.42
C GLN A 656 -17.68 -23.82 32.64
N GLN A 657 -17.28 -22.92 31.74
CA GLN A 657 -16.02 -22.99 31.01
C GLN A 657 -15.06 -21.92 31.55
N TYR A 658 -13.86 -22.34 31.91
CA TYR A 658 -12.79 -21.49 32.40
C TYR A 658 -11.74 -21.34 31.32
N LYS A 659 -11.14 -20.16 31.22
CA LYS A 659 -10.12 -19.85 30.22
C LYS A 659 -8.76 -19.73 30.90
N LEU A 660 -7.77 -20.48 30.41
CA LEU A 660 -6.37 -20.34 30.75
C LEU A 660 -5.70 -19.41 29.73
N GLU A 661 -4.89 -18.49 30.23
CA GLU A 661 -3.94 -17.68 29.46
C GLU A 661 -2.54 -17.96 29.99
N ILE A 662 -1.61 -18.28 29.09
CA ILE A 662 -0.19 -18.39 29.43
C ILE A 662 0.56 -17.29 28.69
N ILE A 663 1.35 -16.49 29.40
CA ILE A 663 2.23 -15.46 28.84
C ILE A 663 3.67 -15.80 29.20
N SER A 664 4.53 -16.03 28.22
CA SER A 664 5.95 -16.27 28.43
C SER A 664 6.66 -15.03 28.99
N ASP A 665 7.46 -15.19 30.04
CA ASP A 665 8.28 -14.12 30.60
C ASP A 665 9.50 -13.81 29.72
N LEU A 666 9.81 -14.66 28.73
CA LEU A 666 10.97 -14.49 27.86
C LEU A 666 10.75 -13.38 26.81
N ASP A 667 9.55 -13.31 26.25
CA ASP A 667 9.24 -12.47 25.08
C ASP A 667 7.77 -12.03 25.01
N GLY A 668 6.95 -12.42 25.98
CA GLY A 668 5.53 -12.11 26.03
C GLY A 668 4.69 -12.76 24.93
N LEU A 669 5.19 -13.82 24.27
CA LEU A 669 4.33 -14.71 23.49
C LEU A 669 3.25 -15.30 24.41
N LYS A 670 2.09 -15.51 23.82
CA LYS A 670 0.87 -15.85 24.54
C LYS A 670 0.15 -17.01 23.87
N ASP A 671 -0.50 -17.83 24.67
CA ASP A 671 -1.52 -18.76 24.18
C ASP A 671 -2.70 -18.88 25.14
N TYR A 672 -3.78 -19.49 24.64
CA TYR A 672 -5.01 -19.71 25.39
C TYR A 672 -5.53 -21.13 25.25
N ASP A 673 -6.11 -21.63 26.33
CA ASP A 673 -6.90 -22.86 26.30
C ASP A 673 -8.16 -22.72 27.18
N ASN A 674 -9.14 -23.60 27.00
CA ASN A 674 -10.36 -23.60 27.80
C ASN A 674 -10.65 -24.99 28.35
N VAL A 675 -10.99 -25.04 29.64
CA VAL A 675 -11.45 -26.26 30.32
C VAL A 675 -12.89 -26.09 30.79
N THR A 676 -13.71 -27.10 30.54
CA THR A 676 -15.10 -27.15 30.99
C THR A 676 -15.23 -28.03 32.22
N VAL A 677 -15.79 -27.47 33.29
CA VAL A 677 -16.17 -28.23 34.48
C VAL A 677 -17.67 -28.45 34.43
N THR A 678 -18.07 -29.69 34.17
CA THR A 678 -19.47 -30.12 34.14
C THR A 678 -19.94 -30.43 35.55
N VAL A 679 -21.02 -29.76 35.99
CA VAL A 679 -21.57 -29.97 37.33
C VAL A 679 -22.83 -30.79 37.24
N ASN A 680 -22.79 -32.01 37.80
CA ASN A 680 -23.96 -32.86 37.94
C ASN A 680 -24.88 -32.33 39.05
N PRO A 681 -26.14 -31.98 38.71
CA PRO A 681 -27.10 -31.49 39.70
C PRO A 681 -27.82 -32.63 40.44
N TYR A 682 -27.56 -33.88 40.06
CA TYR A 682 -28.28 -35.05 40.55
C TYR A 682 -27.32 -36.13 41.00
N ARG A 683 -27.43 -36.58 42.25
CA ARG A 683 -26.64 -37.72 42.73
C ARG A 683 -27.36 -38.57 43.75
N ILE A 684 -27.01 -39.85 43.80
CA ILE A 684 -27.40 -40.76 44.87
C ILE A 684 -26.41 -40.59 46.02
N ILE A 685 -26.91 -40.13 47.16
CA ILE A 685 -26.14 -39.94 48.39
C ILE A 685 -25.92 -41.29 49.09
N SER A 686 -26.96 -42.12 49.18
CA SER A 686 -26.87 -43.42 49.84
C SER A 686 -27.89 -44.41 49.28
N MET A 687 -27.57 -45.71 49.32
CA MET A 687 -28.52 -46.78 49.05
C MET A 687 -28.35 -47.89 50.09
N ALA A 688 -29.39 -48.16 50.88
CA ALA A 688 -29.32 -49.18 51.93
C ALA A 688 -30.65 -49.91 52.19
N PRO A 689 -30.62 -51.23 52.47
CA PRO A 689 -29.49 -52.15 52.30
C PRO A 689 -29.24 -52.47 50.82
N ASN A 690 -28.00 -52.81 50.44
CA ASN A 690 -27.64 -53.32 49.10
C ASN A 690 -26.68 -54.52 49.26
N PRO A 691 -27.08 -55.77 48.96
CA PRO A 691 -28.28 -56.19 48.23
C PRO A 691 -29.57 -56.18 49.06
N VAL A 692 -30.71 -56.12 48.37
CA VAL A 692 -32.06 -55.96 48.97
C VAL A 692 -33.05 -56.97 48.41
N SER A 693 -33.95 -57.49 49.25
CA SER A 693 -34.98 -58.45 48.83
C SER A 693 -36.41 -57.90 48.84
N SER A 694 -36.65 -56.69 49.38
CA SER A 694 -37.99 -56.09 49.43
C SER A 694 -38.01 -54.55 49.43
N LEU A 695 -37.31 -53.89 50.36
CA LEU A 695 -37.37 -52.42 50.53
C LEU A 695 -35.97 -51.81 50.52
N LEU A 696 -35.74 -50.89 49.58
CA LEU A 696 -34.50 -50.12 49.42
C LEU A 696 -34.77 -48.66 49.77
N SER A 697 -33.98 -48.07 50.66
CA SER A 697 -33.92 -46.62 50.83
C SER A 697 -32.84 -46.04 49.92
N ILE A 698 -33.20 -45.01 49.15
CA ILE A 698 -32.27 -44.22 48.33
C ILE A 698 -32.33 -42.80 48.87
N ASP A 699 -31.22 -42.34 49.46
CA ASP A 699 -31.02 -40.92 49.67
C ASP A 699 -30.41 -40.34 48.41
N TYR A 700 -30.99 -39.29 47.87
CA TYR A 700 -30.52 -38.64 46.67
C TYR A 700 -30.62 -37.13 46.81
N MET A 701 -29.73 -36.42 46.13
CA MET A 701 -29.76 -34.98 45.97
C MET A 701 -30.31 -34.68 44.58
N VAL A 702 -31.42 -33.95 44.53
CA VAL A 702 -31.99 -33.39 43.29
C VAL A 702 -32.47 -31.97 43.56
N GLU A 703 -32.27 -31.07 42.59
CA GLU A 703 -32.71 -29.68 42.68
C GLU A 703 -33.30 -29.22 41.33
N GLY A 704 -34.27 -28.29 41.35
CA GLY A 704 -34.93 -27.78 40.13
C GLY A 704 -36.03 -28.66 39.53
N VAL A 705 -36.53 -29.64 40.28
CA VAL A 705 -37.59 -30.56 39.81
C VAL A 705 -38.94 -29.84 39.83
N ASN A 706 -39.50 -29.51 38.66
CA ASN A 706 -40.94 -29.30 38.57
C ASN A 706 -41.60 -30.68 38.66
N SER A 707 -42.42 -30.91 39.69
CA SER A 707 -43.12 -32.18 39.88
C SER A 707 -43.84 -32.59 38.59
N ALA A 708 -43.62 -33.83 38.15
CA ALA A 708 -44.45 -34.48 37.15
C ALA A 708 -45.89 -34.68 37.65
#